data_AF-A0A812S8P3-F1
#
_entry.id   AF-A0A812S8P3-F1
#
_cell.length_a   1.000
_cell.length_b   1.000
_cell.length_c   1.000
_cell.angle_alpha   90.00
_cell.angle_beta   90.00
_cell.angle_gamma   90.00
#
_symmetry.space_group_name_H-M   'P 1'
#
loop_
_entity.id
_entity.type
_entity.pdbx_description
1 polymer ?
#
loop_
_entity_poly.entity_id
_entity_poly.type
_entity_poly.pdbx_seq_one_letter_code
_entity_poly.pdbx_strand_id
1 'polypeptide(L)'
;MKPGTSRLSALSVRFSVPSSVRYDHHYYAWNHWAWLNRFAASLSADAESLLEVKFPKLAFQTPSHYGLFHHRLVRLQRQLGKKQRAAEDQCFSEELQLASKLLATFPHLEAPWAFRVQLISLMLECEADQELHEIASTWRSEVEFASRHVHASPPTSRWAMRFQVHVLQELCLCMLEKRPVEDAALLDDAQSLLESLKASKAAAPAVLQGIAADLDAAAVATASESRQKKDPKFEVVRIGNSFYRKLVVDENLKFKCEENRRYYEEDEVEEEGELDEQLVYEGDEWVFRMEMPAIFHKFIVGSRARNKQKLEMESGCKIVVPKREEMEDAVYLKARQKSSIYSCKALIELLCEKEEAKLEYTHFISVPLAYDDKFRQLVDGFREDVVLQRFQGIDASIFMPSQRMHFTLCMLKLHSHAQVDEMKEALKDLSARLSATSDYARPVMAHMKGLHIFTDDPTSVGVVFTTDRSRELQNRMNSMADSMFELFQARNLVSSQSLMSQRLLSSDGQHAEVKLHATLMNTKYARSRFDDRAAPRENFDASVLMEKFGQAPGKERCCLWDPVQEAASVCACRSACRPCIDIHNGQVKQIVGGTLKDNSSSLVTNFEATQPSSWFAERYRDDGLGGGHAIMLGASDANKAAALEALKAYPGGLQVGGGITAENAMEYIDAGASHVIVTSYVFHDGKVDRERLAALVDKVGRARLVLDLSCRRVPDEDKDKPVYKVVTDRWQKWTDLEVSEETLKDLAEHCSEFLIHGVDVEGLQSGIEEPLVKLMAASPIPVTYAGGVRSLEDMERIRALGHGRVDATIGSALDIFGGKLPYKEVLHWHREQEQKEKETEKER
;
A
#
# COMPACT_ATOMS: atom_id res chain seq x y z
N MET A 1 -20.65 -17.77 -13.35
CA MET A 1 -19.47 -17.24 -12.64
C MET A 1 -18.71 -18.42 -12.06
N LYS A 2 -17.47 -18.68 -12.50
CA LYS A 2 -16.64 -19.72 -11.89
C LYS A 2 -16.07 -19.19 -10.56
N PRO A 3 -16.11 -19.97 -9.46
CA PRO A 3 -15.53 -19.58 -8.19
C PRO A 3 -14.00 -19.71 -8.28
N GLY A 4 -13.25 -18.63 -7.98
CA GLY A 4 -11.78 -18.73 -7.89
C GLY A 4 -10.94 -17.50 -8.27
N THR A 5 -11.46 -16.28 -8.27
CA THR A 5 -10.62 -15.08 -8.48
C THR A 5 -10.79 -14.11 -7.30
N SER A 6 -9.92 -14.24 -6.29
CA SER A 6 -9.80 -13.30 -5.18
C SER A 6 -9.06 -12.03 -5.62
N ARG A 7 -9.62 -10.86 -5.30
CA ARG A 7 -9.18 -9.54 -5.77
C ARG A 7 -8.15 -8.88 -4.83
N LEU A 8 -7.02 -9.55 -4.56
CA LEU A 8 -5.88 -8.95 -3.85
C LEU A 8 -4.53 -9.47 -4.37
N SER A 9 -4.31 -9.40 -5.69
CA SER A 9 -3.01 -9.67 -6.30
C SER A 9 -2.34 -8.36 -6.75
N ALA A 10 -1.28 -7.98 -6.02
CA ALA A 10 -0.30 -6.92 -6.32
C ALA A 10 -0.85 -5.50 -6.57
N LEU A 11 -0.65 -4.61 -5.59
CA LEU A 11 -0.94 -3.19 -5.72
C LEU A 11 0.32 -2.38 -6.00
N SER A 12 0.20 -1.20 -6.59
CA SER A 12 1.33 -0.31 -6.80
C SER A 12 0.82 1.13 -6.68
N VAL A 13 1.14 1.81 -5.58
CA VAL A 13 0.67 3.18 -5.31
C VAL A 13 1.79 4.19 -5.55
N ARG A 14 1.58 5.24 -6.37
CA ARG A 14 2.55 6.33 -6.62
C ARG A 14 2.45 7.47 -5.61
N PHE A 15 3.58 7.92 -5.05
CA PHE A 15 3.66 9.12 -4.19
C PHE A 15 4.70 10.15 -4.62
N SER A 16 4.28 11.37 -4.99
CA SER A 16 5.19 12.52 -5.14
C SER A 16 4.95 13.58 -4.06
N VAL A 17 6.02 14.18 -3.53
CA VAL A 17 6.00 15.24 -2.50
C VAL A 17 5.16 16.50 -2.82
N PRO A 18 4.85 16.90 -4.07
CA PRO A 18 4.00 18.08 -4.31
C PRO A 18 2.54 17.92 -3.82
N SER A 19 2.12 16.70 -3.45
CA SER A 19 0.73 16.40 -3.08
C SER A 19 0.35 16.75 -1.64
N SER A 20 1.16 17.54 -0.92
CA SER A 20 0.81 18.04 0.42
C SER A 20 -0.32 19.08 0.34
N VAL A 21 -1.55 18.61 0.14
CA VAL A 21 -2.73 19.46 0.36
C VAL A 21 -2.98 19.49 1.86
N ARG A 22 -2.97 20.70 2.44
CA ARG A 22 -3.47 20.94 3.81
C ARG A 22 -4.87 20.36 3.93
N TYR A 23 -5.00 19.39 4.81
CA TYR A 23 -6.29 18.87 5.21
C TYR A 23 -6.87 19.72 6.36
N ASP A 24 -7.32 20.94 6.04
CA ASP A 24 -8.09 21.81 6.95
C ASP A 24 -9.57 21.36 6.98
N HIS A 25 -9.84 20.11 7.36
CA HIS A 25 -11.16 19.49 7.26
C HIS A 25 -12.23 20.08 8.19
N HIS A 26 -11.83 20.73 9.29
CA HIS A 26 -12.77 21.18 10.31
C HIS A 26 -13.28 22.61 10.09
N TYR A 27 -12.52 23.48 9.41
CA TYR A 27 -12.91 24.88 9.21
C TYR A 27 -13.85 25.07 8.01
N TYR A 28 -13.71 24.26 6.96
CA TYR A 28 -14.56 24.33 5.75
C TYR A 28 -15.99 23.82 5.97
N ALA A 29 -16.18 22.80 6.83
CA ALA A 29 -17.51 22.25 7.10
C ALA A 29 -18.43 23.24 7.85
N TRP A 30 -17.88 24.11 8.69
CA TRP A 30 -18.65 25.06 9.53
C TRP A 30 -19.23 26.23 8.73
N ASN A 31 -18.52 26.72 7.70
CA ASN A 31 -19.04 27.78 6.82
C ASN A 31 -20.13 27.24 5.88
N HIS A 32 -20.01 25.99 5.43
CA HIS A 32 -21.06 25.31 4.65
C HIS A 32 -22.28 24.94 5.53
N TRP A 33 -22.06 24.63 6.81
CA TRP A 33 -23.10 24.38 7.82
C TRP A 33 -24.04 25.60 8.00
N ALA A 34 -23.49 26.80 8.09
CA ALA A 34 -24.30 28.03 8.18
C ALA A 34 -25.03 28.36 6.86
N TRP A 35 -24.41 28.07 5.72
CA TRP A 35 -24.98 28.32 4.39
C TRP A 35 -26.17 27.39 4.10
N LEU A 36 -26.02 26.07 4.32
CA LEU A 36 -27.10 25.10 4.07
C LEU A 36 -28.28 25.27 5.04
N ASN A 37 -28.01 25.55 6.33
CA ASN A 37 -29.06 25.76 7.33
C ASN A 37 -29.89 27.04 7.08
N ARG A 38 -29.26 28.14 6.65
CA ARG A 38 -29.98 29.38 6.32
C ARG A 38 -30.84 29.24 5.06
N PHE A 39 -30.42 28.39 4.11
CA PHE A 39 -31.12 28.18 2.84
C PHE A 39 -32.22 27.12 2.89
N ALA A 40 -32.03 26.00 3.61
CA ALA A 40 -33.04 24.94 3.73
C ALA A 40 -34.34 25.41 4.41
N ALA A 41 -34.23 26.42 5.27
CA ALA A 41 -35.36 27.07 5.94
C ALA A 41 -36.12 28.08 5.04
N SER A 42 -35.65 28.42 3.83
CA SER A 42 -36.15 29.57 3.04
C SER A 42 -36.33 29.34 1.53
N LEU A 43 -36.47 28.09 1.08
CA LEU A 43 -36.61 27.76 -0.35
C LEU A 43 -37.85 28.41 -1.00
N SER A 44 -37.63 29.51 -1.72
CA SER A 44 -38.51 30.08 -2.76
C SER A 44 -38.00 29.65 -4.15
N ALA A 45 -38.79 29.83 -5.21
CA ALA A 45 -38.42 29.44 -6.59
C ALA A 45 -37.07 30.02 -7.06
N ASP A 46 -36.67 31.20 -6.58
CA ASP A 46 -35.38 31.82 -6.91
C ASP A 46 -34.18 31.06 -6.29
N ALA A 47 -34.38 30.37 -5.17
CA ALA A 47 -33.34 29.61 -4.47
C ALA A 47 -33.00 28.27 -5.15
N GLU A 48 -33.94 27.67 -5.89
CA GLU A 48 -33.69 26.46 -6.69
C GLU A 48 -32.64 26.71 -7.79
N SER A 49 -32.73 27.86 -8.48
CA SER A 49 -31.77 28.24 -9.53
C SER A 49 -30.32 28.41 -9.00
N LEU A 50 -30.17 28.90 -7.77
CA LEU A 50 -28.86 29.06 -7.12
C LEU A 50 -28.27 27.71 -6.69
N LEU A 51 -29.12 26.76 -6.27
CA LEU A 51 -28.71 25.40 -5.92
C LEU A 51 -28.29 24.61 -7.16
N GLU A 52 -29.01 24.71 -8.28
CA GLU A 52 -28.65 24.05 -9.54
C GLU A 52 -27.24 24.40 -10.02
N VAL A 53 -26.81 25.66 -9.83
CA VAL A 53 -25.49 26.12 -10.30
C VAL A 53 -24.38 25.87 -9.28
N LYS A 54 -24.64 26.03 -7.98
CA LYS A 54 -23.59 26.03 -6.94
C LYS A 54 -23.43 24.68 -6.26
N PHE A 55 -24.49 23.93 -6.01
CA PHE A 55 -24.40 22.67 -5.27
C PHE A 55 -23.59 21.59 -6.02
N PRO A 56 -23.78 21.37 -7.35
CA PRO A 56 -22.94 20.43 -8.10
C PRO A 56 -21.45 20.84 -8.16
N LYS A 57 -21.16 22.15 -8.24
CA LYS A 57 -19.79 22.66 -8.18
C LYS A 57 -19.16 22.49 -6.80
N LEU A 58 -19.92 22.74 -5.74
CA LEU A 58 -19.47 22.57 -4.36
C LEU A 58 -19.19 21.09 -4.06
N ALA A 59 -20.14 20.24 -4.43
CA ALA A 59 -20.04 18.79 -4.43
C ALA A 59 -18.73 18.34 -5.11
N PHE A 60 -18.46 18.85 -6.32
CA PHE A 60 -17.23 18.52 -7.05
C PHE A 60 -15.94 19.04 -6.37
N GLN A 61 -15.99 20.17 -5.66
CA GLN A 61 -14.82 20.83 -5.07
C GLN A 61 -14.46 20.38 -3.65
N THR A 62 -15.40 19.79 -2.90
CA THR A 62 -15.11 19.21 -1.58
C THR A 62 -14.77 17.72 -1.73
N PRO A 63 -13.54 17.26 -1.40
CA PRO A 63 -13.08 15.88 -1.65
C PRO A 63 -13.87 14.78 -0.95
N SER A 64 -14.82 15.15 -0.08
CA SER A 64 -15.90 14.26 0.33
C SER A 64 -17.22 15.02 0.32
N HIS A 65 -18.10 14.70 -0.64
CA HIS A 65 -19.53 15.04 -0.53
C HIS A 65 -20.13 14.59 0.82
N TYR A 66 -19.50 13.61 1.46
CA TYR A 66 -19.82 13.02 2.76
C TYR A 66 -19.49 13.90 3.96
N GLY A 67 -18.53 14.84 3.90
CA GLY A 67 -18.07 15.57 5.09
C GLY A 67 -19.18 16.40 5.77
N LEU A 68 -20.05 17.01 4.95
CA LEU A 68 -21.21 17.79 5.43
C LEU A 68 -22.28 16.90 6.07
N PHE A 69 -22.66 15.82 5.38
CA PHE A 69 -23.68 14.86 5.83
C PHE A 69 -23.22 14.05 7.04
N HIS A 70 -21.96 13.62 7.06
CA HIS A 70 -21.33 12.93 8.17
C HIS A 70 -21.33 13.80 9.44
N HIS A 71 -21.02 15.09 9.33
CA HIS A 71 -21.09 15.99 10.48
C HIS A 71 -22.53 16.16 11.00
N ARG A 72 -23.54 16.18 10.11
CA ARG A 72 -24.95 16.17 10.52
C ARG A 72 -25.32 14.90 11.29
N LEU A 73 -24.91 13.73 10.80
CA LEU A 73 -25.13 12.45 11.48
C LEU A 73 -24.42 12.36 12.83
N VAL A 74 -23.15 12.78 12.91
CA VAL A 74 -22.40 12.81 14.17
C VAL A 74 -23.02 13.78 15.18
N ARG A 75 -23.54 14.92 14.72
CA ARG A 75 -24.27 15.86 15.59
C ARG A 75 -25.59 15.26 16.07
N LEU A 76 -26.36 14.67 15.16
CA LEU A 76 -27.62 14.00 15.47
C LEU A 76 -27.39 12.91 16.52
N GLN A 77 -26.39 12.04 16.30
CA GLN A 77 -25.95 11.01 17.24
C GLN A 77 -25.54 11.58 18.62
N ARG A 78 -24.83 12.71 18.66
CA ARG A 78 -24.48 13.41 19.91
C ARG A 78 -25.68 14.05 20.61
N GLN A 79 -26.68 14.51 19.87
CA GLN A 79 -27.92 15.06 20.43
C GLN A 79 -28.77 13.94 21.03
N LEU A 80 -28.84 12.79 20.36
CA LEU A 80 -29.53 11.57 20.82
C LEU A 80 -28.88 11.00 22.10
N GLY A 81 -27.55 11.06 22.20
CA GLY A 81 -26.83 10.70 23.44
C GLY A 81 -27.15 11.58 24.66
N LYS A 82 -27.82 12.73 24.48
CA LYS A 82 -28.21 13.69 25.53
C LYS A 82 -29.73 13.67 25.81
N LYS A 83 -30.35 12.48 25.84
CA LYS A 83 -31.69 12.17 26.39
C LYS A 83 -32.71 13.32 26.49
N GLN A 84 -33.54 13.48 25.45
CA GLN A 84 -34.87 14.11 25.51
C GLN A 84 -35.72 13.63 24.32
N ARG A 85 -36.59 12.62 24.52
CA ARG A 85 -37.42 11.97 23.47
C ARG A 85 -38.14 12.90 22.50
N ALA A 86 -38.78 13.97 22.99
CA ALA A 86 -39.54 14.89 22.13
C ALA A 86 -38.65 15.70 21.14
N ALA A 87 -37.35 15.80 21.40
CA ALA A 87 -36.39 16.43 20.48
C ALA A 87 -35.84 15.44 19.43
N GLU A 88 -36.04 14.13 19.63
CA GLU A 88 -35.50 13.06 18.77
C GLU A 88 -36.32 12.96 17.48
N ASP A 89 -37.65 12.89 17.58
CA ASP A 89 -38.57 12.80 16.43
C ASP A 89 -38.50 14.02 15.50
N GLN A 90 -38.42 15.21 16.11
CA GLN A 90 -38.31 16.45 15.35
C GLN A 90 -36.97 16.52 14.59
N CYS A 91 -35.88 15.98 15.18
CA CYS A 91 -34.56 16.04 14.57
C CYS A 91 -34.44 15.07 13.37
N PHE A 92 -34.95 13.85 13.49
CA PHE A 92 -35.01 12.92 12.35
C PHE A 92 -35.92 13.43 11.22
N SER A 93 -37.08 14.00 11.56
CA SER A 93 -38.00 14.58 10.59
C SER A 93 -37.37 15.71 9.76
N GLU A 94 -36.62 16.61 10.40
CA GLU A 94 -35.92 17.71 9.73
C GLU A 94 -34.83 17.21 8.76
N GLU A 95 -34.05 16.20 9.17
CA GLU A 95 -33.00 15.60 8.35
C GLU A 95 -33.58 14.81 7.17
N LEU A 96 -34.69 14.09 7.39
CA LEU A 96 -35.39 13.35 6.34
C LEU A 96 -36.06 14.29 5.32
N GLN A 97 -36.61 15.41 5.76
CA GLN A 97 -37.13 16.46 4.88
C GLN A 97 -36.02 17.09 4.04
N LEU A 98 -34.83 17.34 4.62
CA LEU A 98 -33.69 17.83 3.87
C LEU A 98 -33.26 16.82 2.80
N ALA A 99 -33.08 15.55 3.17
CA ALA A 99 -32.70 14.49 2.24
C ALA A 99 -33.73 14.36 1.10
N SER A 100 -35.03 14.45 1.42
CA SER A 100 -36.12 14.41 0.45
C SER A 100 -36.08 15.57 -0.54
N LYS A 101 -35.86 16.81 -0.06
CA LYS A 101 -35.74 17.99 -0.93
C LYS A 101 -34.50 17.94 -1.82
N LEU A 102 -33.37 17.47 -1.28
CA LEU A 102 -32.14 17.28 -2.05
C LEU A 102 -32.32 16.24 -3.15
N LEU A 103 -33.01 15.13 -2.85
CA LEU A 103 -33.29 14.08 -3.83
C LEU A 103 -34.35 14.47 -4.86
N ALA A 104 -35.33 15.31 -4.50
CA ALA A 104 -36.27 15.87 -5.46
C ALA A 104 -35.57 16.77 -6.49
N THR A 105 -34.55 17.52 -6.05
CA THR A 105 -33.80 18.46 -6.90
C THR A 105 -32.65 17.78 -7.64
N PHE A 106 -31.92 16.87 -6.97
CA PHE A 106 -30.71 16.21 -7.48
C PHE A 106 -30.78 14.68 -7.38
N PRO A 107 -31.77 14.03 -8.00
CA PRO A 107 -32.00 12.58 -7.86
C PRO A 107 -30.89 11.72 -8.48
N HIS A 108 -30.00 12.31 -9.28
CA HIS A 108 -28.89 11.63 -9.99
C HIS A 108 -27.58 11.63 -9.19
N LEU A 109 -27.48 12.41 -8.10
CA LEU A 109 -26.29 12.46 -7.26
C LEU A 109 -26.34 11.36 -6.20
N GLU A 110 -25.21 10.66 -5.98
CA GLU A 110 -25.08 9.58 -5.01
C GLU A 110 -25.16 10.06 -3.55
N ALA A 111 -24.54 11.21 -3.25
CA ALA A 111 -24.36 11.64 -1.87
C ALA A 111 -25.66 11.85 -1.06
N PRO A 112 -26.73 12.45 -1.63
CA PRO A 112 -28.03 12.52 -0.93
C PRO A 112 -28.66 11.15 -0.68
N TRP A 113 -28.50 10.17 -1.59
CA TRP A 113 -28.97 8.80 -1.38
C TRP A 113 -28.19 8.14 -0.23
N ALA A 114 -26.86 8.26 -0.21
CA ALA A 114 -26.02 7.71 0.84
C ALA A 114 -26.29 8.33 2.22
N PHE A 115 -26.51 9.65 2.27
CA PHE A 115 -26.91 10.34 3.51
C PHE A 115 -28.22 9.78 4.06
N ARG A 116 -29.20 9.53 3.18
CA ARG A 116 -30.51 8.98 3.56
C ARG A 116 -30.41 7.55 4.11
N VAL A 117 -29.56 6.70 3.53
CA VAL A 117 -29.28 5.35 4.08
C VAL A 117 -28.72 5.46 5.50
N GLN A 118 -27.71 6.30 5.72
CA GLN A 118 -27.08 6.46 7.04
C GLN A 118 -28.04 7.04 8.08
N LEU A 119 -28.97 7.91 7.67
CA LEU A 119 -30.02 8.41 8.55
C LEU A 119 -30.96 7.28 9.00
N ILE A 120 -31.37 6.40 8.08
CA ILE A 120 -32.21 5.24 8.38
C ILE A 120 -31.48 4.26 9.30
N SER A 121 -30.20 3.94 9.03
CA SER A 121 -29.39 3.13 9.93
C SER A 121 -29.37 3.72 11.34
N LEU A 122 -29.18 5.03 11.47
CA LEU A 122 -29.18 5.69 12.78
C LEU A 122 -30.57 5.65 13.46
N MET A 123 -31.67 5.75 12.71
CA MET A 123 -33.03 5.56 13.25
C MET A 123 -33.23 4.13 13.79
N LEU A 124 -32.86 3.12 12.99
CA LEU A 124 -32.87 1.71 13.38
C LEU A 124 -32.00 1.46 14.63
N GLU A 125 -30.91 2.21 14.79
CA GLU A 125 -30.04 2.15 15.97
C GLU A 125 -30.67 2.81 17.21
N CYS A 126 -31.40 3.92 17.07
CA CYS A 126 -31.88 4.73 18.19
C CYS A 126 -33.24 4.31 18.76
N GLU A 127 -34.12 3.70 17.97
CA GLU A 127 -35.42 3.28 18.47
C GLU A 127 -35.24 2.17 19.53
N ALA A 128 -35.79 2.45 20.73
CA ALA A 128 -35.81 1.53 21.85
C ALA A 128 -36.88 0.45 21.63
N ASP A 129 -36.72 -0.69 22.30
CA ASP A 129 -37.44 -1.97 22.18
C ASP A 129 -39.00 -1.97 22.10
N GLN A 130 -39.71 -0.84 22.05
CA GLN A 130 -41.18 -0.78 22.10
C GLN A 130 -41.90 -0.24 20.86
N GLU A 131 -41.23 0.28 19.83
CA GLU A 131 -41.91 0.90 18.66
C GLU A 131 -41.47 0.33 17.30
N LEU A 132 -41.32 -1.00 17.21
CA LEU A 132 -41.07 -1.71 15.93
C LEU A 132 -42.05 -1.32 14.79
N HIS A 133 -43.27 -0.88 15.13
CA HIS A 133 -44.25 -0.38 14.15
C HIS A 133 -43.86 0.96 13.51
N GLU A 134 -43.12 1.83 14.22
CA GLU A 134 -42.65 3.12 13.69
C GLU A 134 -41.46 2.92 12.75
N ILE A 135 -40.54 2.02 13.10
CA ILE A 135 -39.52 1.48 12.19
C ILE A 135 -40.16 0.94 10.92
N ALA A 136 -41.16 0.06 11.05
CA ALA A 136 -41.83 -0.56 9.91
C ALA A 136 -42.55 0.47 9.02
N SER A 137 -43.23 1.44 9.63
CA SER A 137 -43.90 2.54 8.93
C SER A 137 -42.90 3.41 8.16
N THR A 138 -41.81 3.80 8.80
CA THR A 138 -40.73 4.61 8.18
C THR A 138 -40.08 3.84 7.04
N TRP A 139 -39.70 2.58 7.29
CA TRP A 139 -39.12 1.72 6.26
C TRP A 139 -40.03 1.59 5.04
N ARG A 140 -41.34 1.31 5.22
CA ARG A 140 -42.30 1.23 4.11
C ARG A 140 -42.37 2.54 3.32
N SER A 141 -42.45 3.67 4.02
CA SER A 141 -42.46 5.01 3.41
C SER A 141 -41.18 5.25 2.57
N GLU A 142 -40.03 4.85 3.08
CA GLU A 142 -38.73 5.03 2.41
C GLU A 142 -38.56 4.12 1.19
N VAL A 143 -39.01 2.87 1.30
CA VAL A 143 -39.08 1.92 0.17
C VAL A 143 -40.02 2.43 -0.91
N GLU A 144 -41.19 2.97 -0.54
CA GLU A 144 -42.14 3.57 -1.48
C GLU A 144 -41.54 4.82 -2.16
N PHE A 145 -40.89 5.69 -1.38
CA PHE A 145 -40.18 6.86 -1.90
C PHE A 145 -39.17 6.44 -2.96
N ALA A 146 -38.33 5.44 -2.67
CA ALA A 146 -37.34 4.96 -3.62
C ALA A 146 -38.01 4.33 -4.85
N SER A 147 -39.08 3.55 -4.67
CA SER A 147 -39.80 2.88 -5.76
C SER A 147 -40.36 3.86 -6.78
N ARG A 148 -40.87 5.03 -6.34
CA ARG A 148 -41.31 6.10 -7.25
C ARG A 148 -40.17 6.66 -8.12
N HIS A 149 -38.92 6.55 -7.68
CA HIS A 149 -37.73 7.02 -8.39
C HIS A 149 -37.01 5.92 -9.19
N VAL A 150 -37.36 4.65 -9.02
CA VAL A 150 -36.77 3.50 -9.76
C VAL A 150 -37.04 3.59 -11.27
N HIS A 151 -38.16 4.17 -11.70
CA HIS A 151 -38.52 4.30 -13.11
C HIS A 151 -38.17 5.66 -13.73
N ALA A 152 -37.36 6.48 -13.05
CA ALA A 152 -36.91 7.77 -13.56
C ALA A 152 -35.75 7.61 -14.56
N SER A 153 -34.82 8.58 -14.59
CA SER A 153 -33.62 8.51 -15.43
C SER A 153 -32.68 7.34 -15.03
N PRO A 154 -31.85 6.80 -15.95
CA PRO A 154 -30.98 5.64 -15.64
C PRO A 154 -30.06 5.83 -14.42
N PRO A 155 -29.42 7.00 -14.20
CA PRO A 155 -28.61 7.24 -12.99
C PRO A 155 -29.45 7.20 -11.70
N THR A 156 -30.62 7.84 -11.72
CA THR A 156 -31.55 7.85 -10.57
C THR A 156 -32.09 6.45 -10.28
N SER A 157 -32.48 5.72 -11.33
CA SER A 157 -32.97 4.35 -11.27
C SER A 157 -31.96 3.44 -10.54
N ARG A 158 -30.67 3.56 -10.90
CA ARG A 158 -29.58 2.81 -10.26
C ARG A 158 -29.43 3.14 -8.77
N TRP A 159 -29.48 4.41 -8.38
CA TRP A 159 -29.32 4.81 -6.99
C TRP A 159 -30.52 4.45 -6.11
N ALA A 160 -31.73 4.63 -6.63
CA ALA A 160 -32.96 4.24 -5.96
C ALA A 160 -33.00 2.72 -5.70
N MET A 161 -32.60 1.91 -6.69
CA MET A 161 -32.48 0.46 -6.53
C MET A 161 -31.41 0.07 -5.50
N ARG A 162 -30.23 0.71 -5.52
CA ARG A 162 -29.16 0.46 -4.53
C ARG A 162 -29.59 0.83 -3.11
N PHE A 163 -30.30 1.94 -2.96
CA PHE A 163 -30.86 2.36 -1.68
C PHE A 163 -31.78 1.29 -1.09
N GLN A 164 -32.71 0.73 -1.88
CA GLN A 164 -33.62 -0.33 -1.42
C GLN A 164 -32.86 -1.57 -0.93
N VAL A 165 -31.78 -1.96 -1.61
CA VAL A 165 -30.93 -3.09 -1.20
C VAL A 165 -30.25 -2.81 0.14
N HIS A 166 -29.65 -1.63 0.31
CA HIS A 166 -28.95 -1.27 1.55
C HIS A 166 -29.91 -1.13 2.74
N VAL A 167 -31.06 -0.48 2.55
CA VAL A 167 -32.07 -0.36 3.60
C VAL A 167 -32.58 -1.74 4.03
N LEU A 168 -32.76 -2.67 3.09
CA LEU A 168 -33.16 -4.05 3.42
C LEU A 168 -32.07 -4.80 4.22
N GLN A 169 -30.79 -4.59 3.90
CA GLN A 169 -29.67 -5.14 4.68
C GLN A 169 -29.65 -4.62 6.12
N GLU A 170 -29.80 -3.30 6.28
CA GLU A 170 -29.80 -2.65 7.60
C GLU A 170 -31.00 -3.13 8.45
N LEU A 171 -32.17 -3.33 7.81
CA LEU A 171 -33.33 -3.93 8.47
C LEU A 171 -33.02 -5.37 8.93
N CYS A 172 -32.46 -6.23 8.07
CA CYS A 172 -32.09 -7.61 8.44
C CYS A 172 -31.14 -7.66 9.63
N LEU A 173 -30.11 -6.79 9.63
CA LEU A 173 -29.17 -6.69 10.75
C LEU A 173 -29.88 -6.27 12.04
N CYS A 174 -30.77 -5.28 11.97
CA CYS A 174 -31.57 -4.86 13.12
C CYS A 174 -32.42 -6.02 13.68
N MET A 175 -33.06 -6.81 12.81
CA MET A 175 -33.87 -7.97 13.21
C MET A 175 -33.05 -9.10 13.85
N LEU A 176 -31.81 -9.32 13.39
CA LEU A 176 -30.92 -10.34 13.93
C LEU A 176 -30.28 -9.95 15.27
N GLU A 177 -29.98 -8.65 15.47
CA GLU A 177 -29.23 -8.16 16.64
C GLU A 177 -30.13 -7.76 17.82
N LYS A 178 -31.29 -7.12 17.60
CA LYS A 178 -32.07 -6.48 18.69
C LYS A 178 -33.17 -7.36 19.30
N ARG A 179 -33.90 -8.18 18.52
CA ARG A 179 -34.79 -9.31 18.89
C ARG A 179 -35.59 -9.73 17.64
N PRO A 180 -36.10 -10.98 17.57
CA PRO A 180 -36.96 -11.41 16.47
C PRO A 180 -38.23 -10.55 16.39
N VAL A 181 -38.54 -10.06 15.19
CA VAL A 181 -39.71 -9.23 14.92
C VAL A 181 -40.98 -10.09 15.05
N GLU A 182 -41.83 -9.81 16.04
CA GLU A 182 -43.16 -10.44 16.16
C GLU A 182 -44.14 -9.97 15.07
N ASP A 183 -43.79 -8.90 14.34
CA ASP A 183 -44.56 -8.36 13.21
C ASP A 183 -44.33 -9.19 11.93
N ALA A 184 -45.14 -10.24 11.77
CA ALA A 184 -45.14 -11.09 10.58
C ALA A 184 -45.34 -10.28 9.27
N ALA A 185 -46.05 -9.15 9.32
CA ALA A 185 -46.29 -8.33 8.14
C ALA A 185 -45.00 -7.61 7.68
N LEU A 186 -44.13 -7.19 8.60
CA LEU A 186 -42.83 -6.60 8.25
C LEU A 186 -41.91 -7.62 7.56
N LEU A 187 -41.93 -8.87 8.01
CA LEU A 187 -41.16 -9.94 7.41
C LEU A 187 -41.68 -10.29 6.00
N ASP A 188 -43.00 -10.38 5.84
CA ASP A 188 -43.65 -10.62 4.54
C ASP A 188 -43.37 -9.48 3.56
N ASP A 189 -43.43 -8.23 4.01
CA ASP A 189 -43.10 -7.06 3.20
C ASP A 189 -41.62 -7.09 2.75
N ALA A 190 -40.70 -7.47 3.65
CA ALA A 190 -39.27 -7.56 3.36
C ALA A 190 -38.96 -8.68 2.35
N GLN A 191 -39.63 -9.82 2.47
CA GLN A 191 -39.55 -10.92 1.51
C GLN A 191 -40.12 -10.53 0.14
N SER A 192 -41.26 -9.83 0.11
CA SER A 192 -41.85 -9.30 -1.12
C SER A 192 -40.92 -8.32 -1.84
N LEU A 193 -40.30 -7.40 -1.09
CA LEU A 193 -39.31 -6.46 -1.64
C LEU A 193 -38.08 -7.21 -2.19
N LEU A 194 -37.59 -8.23 -1.49
CA LEU A 194 -36.47 -9.05 -1.94
C LEU A 194 -36.78 -9.74 -3.28
N GLU A 195 -37.96 -10.31 -3.45
CA GLU A 195 -38.37 -10.94 -4.72
C GLU A 195 -38.48 -9.93 -5.87
N SER A 196 -39.03 -8.74 -5.59
CA SER A 196 -39.02 -7.63 -6.55
C SER A 196 -37.60 -7.23 -6.97
N LEU A 197 -36.67 -7.14 -6.00
CA LEU A 197 -35.27 -6.81 -6.25
C LEU A 197 -34.54 -7.90 -7.05
N LYS A 198 -34.82 -9.19 -6.78
CA LYS A 198 -34.30 -10.32 -7.58
C LYS A 198 -34.74 -10.23 -9.05
N ALA A 199 -35.97 -9.81 -9.31
CA ALA A 199 -36.46 -9.62 -10.67
C ALA A 199 -35.79 -8.42 -11.39
N SER A 200 -35.41 -7.38 -10.64
CA SER A 200 -34.87 -6.13 -11.19
C SER A 200 -33.39 -6.15 -11.60
N LYS A 201 -32.62 -7.21 -11.25
CA LYS A 201 -31.14 -7.30 -11.40
C LYS A 201 -30.36 -6.13 -10.77
N ALA A 202 -30.94 -5.43 -9.80
CA ALA A 202 -30.36 -4.27 -9.11
C ALA A 202 -29.05 -4.55 -8.35
N ALA A 203 -28.89 -5.78 -7.85
CA ALA A 203 -27.73 -6.22 -7.08
C ALA A 203 -27.28 -7.61 -7.55
N ALA A 204 -26.03 -7.96 -7.24
CA ALA A 204 -25.49 -9.27 -7.56
C ALA A 204 -26.36 -10.37 -6.91
N PRO A 205 -26.66 -11.48 -7.60
CA PRO A 205 -27.48 -12.57 -7.04
C PRO A 205 -26.99 -13.07 -5.67
N ALA A 206 -25.69 -13.03 -5.41
CA ALA A 206 -25.08 -13.39 -4.13
C ALA A 206 -25.49 -12.47 -2.97
N VAL A 207 -25.61 -11.15 -3.21
CA VAL A 207 -26.07 -10.18 -2.20
C VAL A 207 -27.53 -10.46 -1.83
N LEU A 208 -28.38 -10.70 -2.83
CA LEU A 208 -29.79 -11.02 -2.62
C LEU A 208 -29.98 -12.40 -1.97
N GLN A 209 -29.09 -13.36 -2.22
CA GLN A 209 -29.06 -14.64 -1.51
C GLN A 209 -28.64 -14.48 -0.04
N GLY A 210 -27.68 -13.61 0.25
CA GLY A 210 -27.28 -13.29 1.62
C GLY A 210 -28.43 -12.67 2.42
N ILE A 211 -29.12 -11.68 1.83
CA ILE A 211 -30.31 -11.07 2.43
C ILE A 211 -31.42 -12.10 2.63
N ALA A 212 -31.63 -13.02 1.67
CA ALA A 212 -32.61 -14.10 1.81
C ALA A 212 -32.30 -14.99 3.04
N ALA A 213 -31.04 -15.39 3.19
CA ALA A 213 -30.61 -16.22 4.31
C ALA A 213 -30.74 -15.50 5.66
N ASP A 214 -30.51 -14.19 5.69
CA ASP A 214 -30.66 -13.38 6.90
C ASP A 214 -32.14 -13.18 7.28
N LEU A 215 -33.02 -13.00 6.29
CA LEU A 215 -34.47 -13.00 6.49
C LEU A 215 -34.98 -14.36 6.98
N ASP A 216 -34.51 -15.46 6.39
CA ASP A 216 -34.86 -16.81 6.83
C ASP A 216 -34.38 -17.07 8.27
N ALA A 217 -33.17 -16.62 8.61
CA ALA A 217 -32.63 -16.73 9.97
C ALA A 217 -33.44 -15.89 10.98
N ALA A 218 -33.86 -14.68 10.60
CA ALA A 218 -34.74 -13.85 11.41
C ALA A 218 -36.14 -14.50 11.60
N ALA A 219 -36.67 -15.14 10.55
CA ALA A 219 -37.93 -15.87 10.57
C ALA A 219 -37.90 -17.16 11.41
N VAL A 220 -36.73 -17.79 11.56
CA VAL A 220 -36.57 -18.97 12.43
C VAL A 220 -36.37 -18.55 13.89
N ALA A 221 -35.75 -17.39 14.13
CA ALA A 221 -35.56 -16.84 15.47
C ALA A 221 -36.89 -16.45 16.16
N THR A 222 -37.93 -16.08 15.41
CA THR A 222 -39.29 -15.83 15.94
C THR A 222 -40.01 -17.10 16.40
N ALA A 223 -39.63 -18.27 15.88
CA ALA A 223 -40.32 -19.55 16.13
C ALA A 223 -39.75 -20.37 17.32
N SER A 224 -38.64 -19.93 17.92
CA SER A 224 -37.90 -20.69 18.94
C SER A 224 -37.77 -19.89 20.25
N GLU A 225 -38.61 -20.21 21.24
CA GLU A 225 -38.44 -19.75 22.61
C GLU A 225 -37.07 -20.16 23.20
N SER A 226 -36.36 -19.18 23.76
CA SER A 226 -35.25 -19.30 24.72
C SER A 226 -33.96 -20.00 24.25
N ARG A 227 -32.95 -19.21 23.88
CA ARG A 227 -31.53 -19.63 24.00
C ARG A 227 -30.89 -18.94 25.19
N GLN A 228 -30.82 -19.66 26.31
CA GLN A 228 -29.92 -19.35 27.43
C GLN A 228 -28.47 -19.39 26.94
N LYS A 229 -27.74 -18.27 27.06
CA LYS A 229 -26.27 -18.24 27.00
C LYS A 229 -25.72 -19.09 28.14
N LYS A 230 -24.89 -20.09 27.83
CA LYS A 230 -24.07 -20.81 28.83
C LYS A 230 -22.81 -20.01 29.10
N ASP A 231 -22.64 -19.54 30.34
CA ASP A 231 -21.38 -18.98 30.84
C ASP A 231 -20.29 -20.06 30.97
N PRO A 232 -19.01 -19.71 30.73
CA PRO A 232 -17.89 -20.59 31.03
C PRO A 232 -17.72 -20.79 32.56
N LYS A 233 -17.42 -22.02 32.98
CA LYS A 233 -17.26 -22.41 34.38
C LYS A 233 -16.03 -21.74 35.00
N PHE A 234 -16.22 -20.99 36.08
CA PHE A 234 -15.16 -20.47 36.95
C PHE A 234 -15.01 -21.36 38.18
N GLU A 235 -13.78 -21.56 38.67
CA GLU A 235 -13.56 -22.08 40.03
C GLU A 235 -13.35 -20.91 40.99
N VAL A 236 -14.09 -20.91 42.11
CA VAL A 236 -14.03 -19.85 43.11
C VAL A 236 -13.05 -20.26 44.20
N VAL A 237 -11.96 -19.51 44.31
CA VAL A 237 -10.94 -19.72 45.34
C VAL A 237 -11.05 -18.63 46.39
N ARG A 238 -11.08 -19.03 47.66
CA ARG A 238 -11.12 -18.09 48.78
C ARG A 238 -9.70 -17.78 49.24
N ILE A 239 -9.34 -16.50 49.23
CA ILE A 239 -8.07 -16.01 49.80
C ILE A 239 -8.42 -14.97 50.86
N GLY A 240 -8.15 -15.30 52.12
CA GLY A 240 -8.59 -14.50 53.26
C GLY A 240 -10.12 -14.45 53.39
N ASN A 241 -10.67 -13.24 53.57
CA ASN A 241 -12.13 -13.02 53.66
C ASN A 241 -12.80 -12.71 52.31
N SER A 242 -12.09 -12.86 51.20
CA SER A 242 -12.61 -12.53 49.87
C SER A 242 -12.55 -13.73 48.93
N PHE A 243 -13.55 -13.81 48.05
CA PHE A 243 -13.68 -14.86 47.04
C PHE A 243 -13.22 -14.32 45.68
N TYR A 244 -12.38 -15.09 44.99
CA TYR A 244 -11.81 -14.73 43.69
C TYR A 244 -12.16 -15.80 42.66
N ARG A 245 -12.37 -15.39 41.40
CA ARG A 245 -12.65 -16.30 40.27
C ARG A 245 -11.34 -16.61 39.55
N LYS A 246 -10.96 -17.89 39.51
CA LYS A 246 -9.74 -18.36 38.82
C LYS A 246 -10.12 -18.92 37.45
N LEU A 247 -9.46 -18.43 36.40
CA LEU A 247 -9.46 -19.01 35.05
C LEU A 247 -8.37 -20.10 35.01
N VAL A 248 -8.68 -21.31 34.58
CA VAL A 248 -7.70 -22.40 34.47
C VAL A 248 -7.05 -22.33 33.09
N VAL A 249 -5.74 -22.07 33.05
CA VAL A 249 -4.91 -22.13 31.83
C VAL A 249 -3.77 -23.11 32.10
N ASP A 250 -3.45 -23.94 31.10
CA ASP A 250 -2.47 -25.02 31.17
C ASP A 250 -1.04 -24.51 31.40
N GLU A 251 -0.29 -25.19 32.26
CA GLU A 251 1.05 -24.78 32.69
C GLU A 251 2.12 -25.25 31.70
N ASN A 252 2.57 -24.38 30.77
CA ASN A 252 3.91 -24.54 30.14
C ASN A 252 4.48 -23.32 29.37
N LEU A 253 4.24 -22.09 29.82
CA LEU A 253 4.95 -20.90 29.31
C LEU A 253 5.49 -20.04 30.46
N LYS A 254 6.65 -20.43 30.99
CA LYS A 254 7.48 -19.58 31.86
C LYS A 254 8.61 -18.98 31.01
N PHE A 255 8.57 -17.68 30.77
CA PHE A 255 9.76 -16.92 30.36
C PHE A 255 10.34 -16.19 31.57
N LYS A 256 11.61 -16.48 31.85
CA LYS A 256 12.52 -15.65 32.65
C LYS A 256 12.86 -14.39 31.86
N CYS A 257 12.91 -13.25 32.53
CA CYS A 257 13.75 -12.14 32.10
C CYS A 257 14.59 -11.74 33.31
N GLU A 258 15.87 -12.10 33.25
CA GLU A 258 16.90 -11.68 34.20
C GLU A 258 17.46 -10.31 33.80
N GLU A 259 17.91 -9.64 34.86
CA GLU A 259 18.71 -8.42 35.00
C GLU A 259 19.48 -7.91 33.78
N ASN A 260 19.34 -6.60 33.51
CA ASN A 260 20.42 -5.83 32.89
C ASN A 260 20.58 -4.50 33.63
N ARG A 261 21.59 -4.50 34.50
CA ARG A 261 22.16 -3.33 35.19
C ARG A 261 23.27 -2.80 34.28
N ARG A 262 23.17 -1.57 33.77
CA ARG A 262 24.28 -0.90 33.06
C ARG A 262 24.63 0.43 33.71
N TYR A 263 25.93 0.58 33.87
CA TYR A 263 26.71 1.74 34.28
C TYR A 263 26.47 2.96 33.38
N TYR A 264 26.53 4.15 33.97
CA TYR A 264 26.99 5.36 33.28
C TYR A 264 28.04 6.01 34.18
N GLU A 265 29.18 6.32 33.57
CA GLU A 265 30.21 7.19 34.12
C GLU A 265 29.70 8.63 34.09
N GLU A 266 30.09 9.41 35.10
CA GLU A 266 29.77 10.81 35.31
C GLU A 266 30.52 11.67 34.30
N ASP A 267 29.84 12.15 33.26
CA ASP A 267 30.28 13.32 32.51
C ASP A 267 29.60 14.55 33.14
N GLU A 268 30.31 15.21 34.07
CA GLU A 268 30.01 16.57 34.51
C GLU A 268 30.24 17.53 33.33
N VAL A 269 29.16 17.99 32.70
CA VAL A 269 29.21 19.08 31.71
C VAL A 269 28.46 20.29 32.26
N GLU A 270 29.10 21.45 32.12
CA GLU A 270 28.77 22.79 32.60
C GLU A 270 27.33 23.26 32.26
N GLU A 271 26.33 22.93 33.07
CA GLU A 271 24.95 23.49 33.00
C GLU A 271 24.63 24.52 34.11
N GLU A 272 25.60 24.93 34.94
CA GLU A 272 25.35 25.83 36.07
C GLU A 272 24.95 27.27 35.65
N GLY A 273 25.23 27.69 34.41
CA GLY A 273 25.02 29.07 33.94
C GLY A 273 23.59 29.42 33.52
N GLU A 274 22.88 28.55 32.77
CA GLU A 274 21.55 28.86 32.22
C GLU A 274 20.42 28.71 33.25
N LEU A 275 20.54 27.78 34.19
CA LEU A 275 19.53 27.57 35.24
C LEU A 275 19.50 28.70 36.26
N ASP A 276 20.65 29.33 36.50
CA ASP A 276 20.80 30.45 37.43
C ASP A 276 20.01 31.69 36.98
N GLU A 277 19.80 31.87 35.67
CA GLU A 277 19.01 32.99 35.11
C GLU A 277 17.50 32.82 35.29
N GLN A 278 17.02 31.58 35.46
CA GLN A 278 15.60 31.25 35.63
C GLN A 278 15.15 31.17 37.09
N LEU A 279 16.10 31.26 38.03
CA LEU A 279 15.86 31.21 39.47
C LEU A 279 15.41 32.56 40.01
N VAL A 280 14.23 32.60 40.64
CA VAL A 280 13.70 33.81 41.28
C VAL A 280 13.83 33.67 42.79
N TYR A 281 14.42 34.67 43.47
CA TYR A 281 14.52 34.67 44.92
C TYR A 281 13.33 35.40 45.55
N GLU A 282 12.45 34.67 46.24
CA GLU A 282 11.22 35.19 46.85
C GLU A 282 11.08 34.71 48.29
N GLY A 283 10.91 35.65 49.24
CA GLY A 283 10.48 35.32 50.60
C GLY A 283 11.43 34.40 51.38
N ASP A 284 12.75 34.59 51.25
CA ASP A 284 13.84 33.79 51.86
C ASP A 284 14.10 32.41 51.21
N GLU A 285 13.49 32.14 50.06
CA GLU A 285 13.68 30.90 49.30
C GLU A 285 13.94 31.20 47.81
N TRP A 286 14.75 30.37 47.17
CA TRP A 286 14.83 30.30 45.71
C TRP A 286 13.62 29.55 45.17
N VAL A 287 13.06 30.05 44.09
CA VAL A 287 11.92 29.49 43.37
C VAL A 287 12.32 29.23 41.92
N PHE A 288 12.07 28.01 41.45
CA PHE A 288 12.28 27.62 40.07
C PHE A 288 10.96 27.14 39.47
N ARG A 289 10.60 27.66 38.29
CA ARG A 289 9.44 27.21 37.52
C ARG A 289 9.91 26.16 36.52
N MET A 290 9.62 24.90 36.82
CA MET A 290 9.95 23.79 35.95
C MET A 290 8.79 23.54 34.98
N GLU A 291 9.02 23.76 33.68
CA GLU A 291 8.02 23.52 32.64
C GLU A 291 7.83 22.01 32.41
N MET A 292 6.59 21.54 32.50
CA MET A 292 6.27 20.13 32.22
C MET A 292 4.79 19.89 32.01
N PRO A 293 4.38 18.94 31.14
CA PRO A 293 2.97 18.64 30.92
C PRO A 293 2.23 18.19 32.18
N ALA A 294 1.01 18.70 32.39
CA ALA A 294 0.20 18.41 33.57
C ALA A 294 -0.09 16.91 33.81
N ILE A 295 0.05 16.05 32.79
CA ILE A 295 -0.08 14.59 32.93
C ILE A 295 0.97 13.99 33.87
N PHE A 296 2.15 14.62 34.01
CA PHE A 296 3.23 14.16 34.87
C PHE A 296 3.02 14.50 36.35
N HIS A 297 2.17 15.48 36.65
CA HIS A 297 1.87 15.92 38.02
C HIS A 297 1.38 14.76 38.90
N LYS A 298 0.59 13.84 38.33
CA LYS A 298 0.09 12.67 39.06
C LYS A 298 1.20 11.70 39.48
N PHE A 299 2.31 11.63 38.73
CA PHE A 299 3.44 10.75 39.04
C PHE A 299 4.36 11.37 40.09
N ILE A 300 4.57 12.69 40.00
CA ILE A 300 5.29 13.47 41.01
C ILE A 300 4.57 13.35 42.35
N VAL A 301 3.26 13.53 42.39
CA VAL A 301 2.48 13.34 43.62
C VAL A 301 2.52 11.86 44.04
N GLY A 302 2.17 10.96 43.13
CA GLY A 302 2.07 9.52 43.41
C GLY A 302 0.89 9.17 44.33
N SER A 303 0.66 7.86 44.52
CA SER A 303 -0.43 7.39 45.39
C SER A 303 -0.24 7.86 46.83
N ARG A 304 -1.25 8.55 47.37
CA ARG A 304 -1.21 9.18 48.71
C ARG A 304 -0.03 10.13 48.93
N ALA A 305 0.39 10.84 47.87
CA ALA A 305 1.50 11.80 47.90
C ALA A 305 2.88 11.20 48.25
N ARG A 306 3.04 9.86 48.17
CA ARG A 306 4.28 9.18 48.59
C ARG A 306 5.50 9.58 47.76
N ASN A 307 5.35 9.73 46.45
CA ASN A 307 6.47 10.10 45.58
C ASN A 307 6.94 11.51 45.87
N LYS A 308 5.99 12.44 46.03
CA LYS A 308 6.29 13.82 46.40
C LYS A 308 7.05 13.90 47.72
N GLN A 309 6.55 13.25 48.77
CA GLN A 309 7.21 13.23 50.07
C GLN A 309 8.64 12.65 49.99
N LYS A 310 8.82 11.61 49.19
CA LYS A 310 10.14 11.01 48.96
C LYS A 310 11.08 11.99 48.26
N LEU A 311 10.64 12.61 47.15
CA LEU A 311 11.42 13.59 46.39
C LEU A 311 11.80 14.81 47.24
N GLU A 312 10.86 15.33 48.03
CA GLU A 312 11.10 16.47 48.93
C GLU A 312 12.09 16.10 50.05
N MET A 313 12.01 14.88 50.59
CA MET A 313 12.93 14.38 51.62
C MET A 313 14.35 14.16 51.07
N GLU A 314 14.48 13.60 49.87
CA GLU A 314 15.78 13.28 49.25
C GLU A 314 16.51 14.54 48.74
N SER A 315 15.77 15.53 48.21
CA SER A 315 16.36 16.77 47.67
C SER A 315 16.45 17.92 48.67
N GLY A 316 15.68 17.89 49.76
CA GLY A 316 15.52 19.03 50.67
C GLY A 316 14.76 20.21 50.05
N CYS A 317 14.15 20.03 48.88
CA CYS A 317 13.36 21.02 48.17
C CYS A 317 11.87 20.78 48.37
N LYS A 318 11.08 21.85 48.46
CA LYS A 318 9.62 21.79 48.51
C LYS A 318 9.05 21.85 47.10
N ILE A 319 8.13 20.93 46.77
CA ILE A 319 7.51 20.83 45.45
C ILE A 319 6.08 21.34 45.53
N VAL A 320 5.74 22.34 44.73
CA VAL A 320 4.38 22.87 44.61
C VAL A 320 3.83 22.48 43.25
N VAL A 321 2.79 21.64 43.27
CA VAL A 321 2.11 21.16 42.06
C VAL A 321 0.78 21.90 41.95
N PRO A 322 0.50 22.59 40.83
CA PRO A 322 -0.77 23.28 40.59
C PRO A 322 -1.98 22.36 40.70
N LYS A 323 -3.15 22.93 41.00
CA LYS A 323 -4.39 22.15 41.04
C LYS A 323 -4.78 21.70 39.64
N ARG A 324 -5.49 20.57 39.56
CA ARG A 324 -5.96 20.00 38.29
C ARG A 324 -6.84 20.97 37.47
N GLU A 325 -7.53 21.88 38.13
CA GLU A 325 -8.41 22.89 37.52
C GLU A 325 -7.63 24.04 36.86
N GLU A 326 -6.39 24.28 37.30
CA GLU A 326 -5.56 25.40 36.82
C GLU A 326 -4.91 25.08 35.46
N MET A 327 -4.91 23.82 35.03
CA MET A 327 -4.43 23.35 33.71
C MET A 327 -3.06 23.91 33.33
N GLU A 328 -2.19 24.10 34.33
CA GLU A 328 -0.87 24.67 34.14
C GLU A 328 0.15 23.57 33.82
N ASP A 329 0.94 23.77 32.76
CA ASP A 329 2.03 22.88 32.35
C ASP A 329 3.36 23.24 33.07
N ALA A 330 3.32 23.34 34.40
CA ALA A 330 4.51 23.58 35.21
C ALA A 330 4.36 23.09 36.66
N VAL A 331 5.50 22.86 37.32
CA VAL A 331 5.61 22.70 38.77
C VAL A 331 6.64 23.69 39.33
N TYR A 332 6.46 24.06 40.60
CA TYR A 332 7.33 25.04 41.25
C TYR A 332 8.18 24.38 42.33
N LEU A 333 9.50 24.55 42.23
CA LEU A 333 10.47 24.05 43.19
C LEU A 333 10.90 25.19 44.10
N LYS A 334 10.88 24.98 45.42
CA LYS A 334 11.26 26.00 46.42
C LYS A 334 12.26 25.47 47.42
N ALA A 335 13.42 26.13 47.57
CA ALA A 335 14.41 25.76 48.57
C ALA A 335 15.30 26.94 48.98
N ARG A 336 15.92 26.88 50.16
CA ARG A 336 16.89 27.91 50.62
C ARG A 336 18.22 27.88 49.89
N GLN A 337 18.62 26.72 49.38
CA GLN A 337 19.87 26.52 48.65
C GLN A 337 19.57 26.13 47.20
N LYS A 338 20.31 26.71 46.25
CA LYS A 338 20.18 26.39 44.82
C LYS A 338 20.49 24.92 44.52
N SER A 339 21.46 24.33 45.22
CA SER A 339 21.83 22.91 45.12
C SER A 339 20.65 21.97 45.38
N SER A 340 19.75 22.31 46.31
CA SER A 340 18.53 21.55 46.56
C SER A 340 17.54 21.61 45.40
N ILE A 341 17.47 22.74 44.69
CA ILE A 341 16.64 22.86 43.48
C ILE A 341 17.20 22.01 42.35
N TYR A 342 18.53 22.05 42.12
CA TYR A 342 19.19 21.23 41.10
C TYR A 342 19.00 19.74 41.34
N SER A 343 19.22 19.30 42.58
CA SER A 343 18.98 17.92 43.00
C SER A 343 17.51 17.51 42.79
N CYS A 344 16.56 18.39 43.13
CA CYS A 344 15.12 18.11 42.95
C CYS A 344 14.72 18.04 41.48
N LYS A 345 15.21 18.96 40.64
CA LYS A 345 14.99 18.97 39.18
C LYS A 345 15.45 17.65 38.57
N ALA A 346 16.69 17.24 38.84
CA ALA A 346 17.26 15.99 38.32
C ALA A 346 16.44 14.75 38.74
N LEU A 347 15.99 14.67 40.00
CA LEU A 347 15.17 13.57 40.49
C LEU A 347 13.78 13.53 39.83
N ILE A 348 13.17 14.70 39.57
CA ILE A 348 11.88 14.79 38.86
C ILE A 348 12.05 14.40 37.39
N GLU A 349 13.11 14.83 36.72
CA GLU A 349 13.41 14.47 35.33
C GLU A 349 13.57 12.95 35.18
N LEU A 350 14.37 12.33 36.06
CA LEU A 350 14.56 10.88 36.09
C LEU A 350 13.24 10.12 36.34
N LEU A 351 12.38 10.65 37.21
CA LEU A 351 11.06 10.08 37.45
C LEU A 351 10.17 10.21 36.20
N CYS A 352 10.19 11.37 35.54
CA CYS A 352 9.38 11.60 34.36
C CYS A 352 9.81 10.71 33.20
N GLU A 353 11.11 10.57 32.94
CA GLU A 353 11.65 9.67 31.92
C GLU A 353 11.20 8.22 32.17
N LYS A 354 11.28 7.76 33.43
CA LYS A 354 10.82 6.42 33.81
C LYS A 354 9.32 6.20 33.64
N GLU A 355 8.50 7.21 33.95
CA GLU A 355 7.04 7.11 33.86
C GLU A 355 6.51 7.40 32.46
N GLU A 356 7.24 8.16 31.64
CA GLU A 356 6.93 8.44 30.24
C GLU A 356 6.82 7.15 29.43
N ALA A 357 7.68 6.16 29.70
CA ALA A 357 7.61 4.84 29.09
C ALA A 357 6.21 4.17 29.26
N LYS A 358 5.50 4.49 30.34
CA LYS A 358 4.17 3.92 30.67
C LYS A 358 3.00 4.72 30.09
N LEU A 359 3.26 5.92 29.57
CA LEU A 359 2.23 6.74 28.93
C LEU A 359 1.87 6.18 27.55
N GLU A 360 0.58 6.29 27.20
CA GLU A 360 0.08 5.93 25.88
C GLU A 360 0.50 6.98 24.84
N TYR A 361 0.72 6.53 23.61
CA TYR A 361 0.96 7.43 22.49
C TYR A 361 -0.28 8.29 22.21
N THR A 362 -0.06 9.57 21.96
CA THR A 362 -1.14 10.53 21.69
C THR A 362 -1.27 10.85 20.20
N HIS A 363 -0.15 10.82 19.47
CA HIS A 363 -0.07 11.17 18.06
C HIS A 363 0.79 10.15 17.31
N PHE A 364 0.72 10.18 15.99
CA PHE A 364 1.61 9.41 15.13
C PHE A 364 1.81 10.15 13.81
N ILE A 365 2.92 9.87 13.15
CA ILE A 365 3.24 10.33 11.79
C ILE A 365 3.08 9.14 10.87
N SER A 366 2.42 9.37 9.74
CA SER A 366 2.12 8.32 8.78
C SER A 366 2.20 8.77 7.34
N VAL A 367 2.41 7.80 6.45
CA VAL A 367 2.29 7.96 5.00
C VAL A 367 0.91 7.43 4.58
N PRO A 368 -0.01 8.27 4.09
CA PRO A 368 -1.35 7.83 3.75
C PRO A 368 -1.34 7.00 2.46
N LEU A 369 -1.99 5.85 2.46
CA LEU A 369 -2.13 4.97 1.29
C LEU A 369 -3.40 5.23 0.48
N ALA A 370 -4.33 6.00 1.05
CA ALA A 370 -5.67 6.22 0.53
C ALA A 370 -5.78 7.13 -0.71
N TYR A 371 -4.68 7.70 -1.20
CA TYR A 371 -4.72 8.59 -2.37
C TYR A 371 -4.96 7.85 -3.69
N ASP A 372 -4.75 6.53 -3.71
CA ASP A 372 -4.98 5.70 -4.89
C ASP A 372 -6.38 5.07 -4.86
N ASP A 373 -7.19 5.44 -5.85
CA ASP A 373 -8.56 4.96 -5.98
C ASP A 373 -8.63 3.45 -6.19
N LYS A 374 -7.68 2.88 -6.95
CA LYS A 374 -7.60 1.43 -7.18
C LYS A 374 -7.27 0.72 -5.86
N PHE A 375 -6.35 1.26 -5.07
CA PHE A 375 -6.04 0.72 -3.74
C PHE A 375 -7.27 0.69 -2.84
N ARG A 376 -8.02 1.79 -2.79
CA ARG A 376 -9.23 1.85 -1.97
C ARG A 376 -10.26 0.83 -2.39
N GLN A 377 -10.54 0.73 -3.69
CA GLN A 377 -11.49 -0.25 -4.25
C GLN A 377 -11.07 -1.69 -3.97
N LEU A 378 -9.78 -2.01 -4.00
CA LEU A 378 -9.28 -3.35 -3.70
C LEU A 378 -9.38 -3.69 -2.22
N VAL A 379 -9.09 -2.75 -1.31
CA VAL A 379 -9.29 -2.93 0.13
C VAL A 379 -10.78 -3.12 0.45
N ASP A 380 -11.65 -2.32 -0.15
CA ASP A 380 -13.09 -2.44 0.02
C ASP A 380 -13.61 -3.76 -0.57
N GLY A 381 -13.12 -4.19 -1.74
CA GLY A 381 -13.44 -5.49 -2.34
C GLY A 381 -12.97 -6.68 -1.49
N PHE A 382 -11.79 -6.60 -0.89
CA PHE A 382 -11.32 -7.62 0.07
C PHE A 382 -12.23 -7.71 1.28
N ARG A 383 -12.62 -6.56 1.84
CA ARG A 383 -13.58 -6.52 2.96
C ARG A 383 -14.89 -7.20 2.57
N GLU A 384 -15.45 -6.89 1.40
CA GLU A 384 -16.65 -7.54 0.88
C GLU A 384 -16.47 -9.06 0.76
N ASP A 385 -15.39 -9.51 0.10
CA ASP A 385 -15.09 -10.94 -0.10
C ASP A 385 -14.96 -11.72 1.21
N VAL A 386 -14.32 -11.13 2.23
CA VAL A 386 -14.11 -11.77 3.53
C VAL A 386 -15.41 -11.83 4.33
N VAL A 387 -16.18 -10.74 4.35
CA VAL A 387 -17.46 -10.69 5.04
C VAL A 387 -18.47 -11.66 4.40
N LEU A 388 -18.48 -11.77 3.07
CA LEU A 388 -19.32 -12.71 2.32
C LEU A 388 -19.06 -14.17 2.69
N GLN A 389 -17.83 -14.51 3.09
CA GLN A 389 -17.46 -15.88 3.46
C GLN A 389 -17.82 -16.25 4.91
N ARG A 390 -18.31 -15.31 5.72
CA ARG A 390 -18.81 -15.52 7.09
C ARG A 390 -17.85 -16.30 7.99
N PHE A 391 -16.58 -15.90 8.02
CA PHE A 391 -15.60 -16.48 8.94
C PHE A 391 -16.00 -16.19 10.40
N GLN A 392 -15.77 -17.16 11.28
CA GLN A 392 -16.16 -17.08 12.68
C GLN A 392 -15.39 -15.94 13.40
N GLY A 393 -16.12 -15.02 14.03
CA GLY A 393 -15.54 -13.90 14.77
C GLY A 393 -15.04 -12.73 13.91
N ILE A 394 -15.24 -12.78 12.58
CA ILE A 394 -14.91 -11.70 11.66
C ILE A 394 -16.19 -10.98 11.23
N ASP A 395 -16.27 -9.68 11.52
CA ASP A 395 -17.38 -8.81 11.15
C ASP A 395 -16.89 -7.58 10.36
N ALA A 396 -17.77 -6.93 9.60
CA ALA A 396 -17.44 -5.75 8.82
C ALA A 396 -16.92 -4.56 9.68
N SER A 397 -17.20 -4.55 10.99
CA SER A 397 -16.77 -3.52 11.96
C SER A 397 -15.30 -3.57 12.34
N ILE A 398 -14.62 -4.73 12.19
CA ILE A 398 -13.20 -4.85 12.52
C ILE A 398 -12.27 -4.42 11.39
N PHE A 399 -12.81 -4.07 10.21
CA PHE A 399 -12.02 -3.62 9.07
C PHE A 399 -11.66 -2.14 9.17
N MET A 400 -10.42 -1.82 8.81
CA MET A 400 -9.97 -0.45 8.62
C MET A 400 -10.67 0.14 7.39
N PRO A 401 -11.35 1.31 7.48
CA PRO A 401 -11.82 2.01 6.30
C PRO A 401 -10.70 2.28 5.30
N SER A 402 -10.95 2.02 4.01
CA SER A 402 -9.97 2.16 2.94
C SER A 402 -9.38 3.59 2.86
N GLN A 403 -10.15 4.61 3.25
CA GLN A 403 -9.73 6.02 3.26
C GLN A 403 -8.74 6.37 4.38
N ARG A 404 -8.60 5.48 5.38
CA ARG A 404 -7.73 5.68 6.55
C ARG A 404 -6.50 4.77 6.53
N MET A 405 -6.28 4.06 5.44
CA MET A 405 -5.11 3.20 5.26
C MET A 405 -3.84 4.04 5.21
N HIS A 406 -2.82 3.62 5.95
CA HIS A 406 -1.55 4.33 6.06
C HIS A 406 -0.42 3.39 6.52
N PHE A 407 0.83 3.79 6.28
CA PHE A 407 1.99 3.27 6.99
C PHE A 407 2.35 4.21 8.13
N THR A 408 2.51 3.67 9.34
CA THR A 408 2.98 4.46 10.48
C THR A 408 4.49 4.52 10.51
N LEU A 409 5.06 5.73 10.52
CA LEU A 409 6.51 5.95 10.56
C LEU A 409 7.02 6.27 11.97
N CYS A 410 6.23 6.95 12.80
CA CYS A 410 6.63 7.33 14.15
C CYS A 410 5.42 7.51 15.06
N MET A 411 5.53 7.02 16.29
CA MET A 411 4.57 7.18 17.37
C MET A 411 5.08 8.23 18.36
N LEU A 412 4.22 9.17 18.74
CA LEU A 412 4.58 10.37 19.49
C LEU A 412 3.79 10.51 20.78
N LYS A 413 4.46 10.99 21.83
CA LYS A 413 3.91 11.28 23.15
C LYS A 413 3.92 12.78 23.39
N LEU A 414 3.05 13.49 22.68
CA LEU A 414 2.88 14.93 22.84
C LEU A 414 1.79 15.17 23.87
N HIS A 415 2.17 15.72 25.02
CA HIS A 415 1.30 15.87 26.19
C HIS A 415 1.01 17.34 26.55
N SER A 416 1.66 18.31 25.90
CA SER A 416 1.34 19.73 26.01
C SER A 416 1.10 20.39 24.65
N HIS A 417 0.44 21.56 24.66
CA HIS A 417 0.25 22.36 23.45
C HIS A 417 1.57 22.90 22.90
N ALA A 418 2.52 23.26 23.77
CA ALA A 418 3.85 23.69 23.37
C ALA A 418 4.60 22.59 22.58
N GLN A 419 4.55 21.34 23.05
CA GLN A 419 5.13 20.20 22.32
C GLN A 419 4.46 19.99 20.95
N VAL A 420 3.15 20.19 20.86
CA VAL A 420 2.41 20.08 19.59
C VAL A 420 2.81 21.19 18.63
N ASP A 421 2.96 22.42 19.10
CA ASP A 421 3.36 23.55 18.26
C ASP A 421 4.82 23.44 17.80
N GLU A 422 5.72 23.02 18.69
CA GLU A 422 7.12 22.75 18.34
C GLU A 422 7.23 21.59 17.33
N MET A 423 6.42 20.54 17.48
CA MET A 423 6.32 19.47 16.49
C MET A 423 5.84 19.96 15.12
N LYS A 424 4.90 20.93 15.06
CA LYS A 424 4.47 21.52 13.79
C LYS A 424 5.62 22.25 13.09
N GLU A 425 6.42 23.01 13.83
CA GLU A 425 7.59 23.69 13.25
C GLU A 425 8.64 22.67 12.79
N ALA A 426 8.90 21.62 13.57
CA ALA A 426 9.78 20.53 13.16
C ALA A 426 9.32 19.85 11.86
N LEU A 427 8.01 19.61 11.70
CA LEU A 427 7.47 19.02 10.47
C LEU A 427 7.58 19.95 9.24
N LYS A 428 7.49 21.28 9.42
CA LYS A 428 7.72 22.24 8.34
C LYS A 428 9.16 22.21 7.86
N ASP A 429 10.11 22.19 8.80
CA ASP A 429 11.54 22.06 8.50
C ASP A 429 11.85 20.74 7.79
N LEU A 430 11.28 19.64 8.27
CA LEU A 430 11.40 18.33 7.62
C LEU A 430 10.88 18.39 6.18
N SER A 431 9.71 18.99 5.96
CA SER A 431 9.13 19.14 4.62
C SER A 431 10.05 19.93 3.68
N ALA A 432 10.67 21.01 4.16
CA ALA A 432 11.64 21.79 3.39
C ALA A 432 12.89 20.96 3.03
N ARG A 433 13.44 20.19 3.99
CA ARG A 433 14.60 19.30 3.77
C ARG A 433 14.31 18.19 2.76
N LEU A 434 13.16 17.53 2.89
CA LEU A 434 12.74 16.48 1.97
C LEU A 434 12.49 17.03 0.56
N SER A 435 11.88 18.21 0.44
CA SER A 435 11.61 18.85 -0.85
C SER A 435 12.88 19.28 -1.61
N ALA A 436 13.95 19.61 -0.88
CA ALA A 436 15.25 19.92 -1.47
C ALA A 436 16.00 18.67 -1.98
N THR A 437 15.55 17.47 -1.60
CA THR A 437 16.21 16.21 -1.92
C THR A 437 15.55 15.55 -3.13
N SER A 438 16.31 15.41 -4.22
CA SER A 438 15.81 14.91 -5.52
C SER A 438 15.25 13.49 -5.49
N ASP A 439 15.55 12.69 -4.46
CA ASP A 439 15.00 11.35 -4.28
C ASP A 439 13.50 11.38 -3.95
N TYR A 440 13.03 12.34 -3.14
CA TYR A 440 11.62 12.45 -2.76
C TYR A 440 10.74 13.19 -3.80
N ALA A 441 11.35 13.79 -4.82
CA ALA A 441 10.63 14.33 -5.96
C ALA A 441 10.02 13.23 -6.87
N ARG A 442 10.52 12.00 -6.76
CA ARG A 442 10.16 10.86 -7.61
C ARG A 442 9.07 10.01 -6.95
N PRO A 443 8.06 9.53 -7.69
CA PRO A 443 7.11 8.55 -7.18
C PRO A 443 7.80 7.26 -6.70
N VAL A 444 7.47 6.77 -5.50
CA VAL A 444 7.72 5.37 -5.11
C VAL A 444 6.47 4.56 -5.33
N MET A 445 6.62 3.32 -5.79
CA MET A 445 5.54 2.34 -5.86
C MET A 445 5.53 1.47 -4.59
N ALA A 446 4.40 1.42 -3.89
CA ALA A 446 4.21 0.46 -2.77
C ALA A 446 3.47 -0.81 -3.26
N HIS A 447 4.13 -1.96 -3.14
CA HIS A 447 3.67 -3.30 -3.45
C HIS A 447 3.09 -4.03 -2.24
N MET A 448 1.83 -3.77 -1.94
CA MET A 448 1.10 -4.42 -0.86
C MET A 448 0.90 -5.91 -1.15
N LYS A 449 1.55 -6.80 -0.39
CA LYS A 449 1.51 -8.26 -0.62
C LYS A 449 1.16 -9.04 0.64
N GLY A 450 0.19 -9.95 0.48
CA GLY A 450 -0.20 -10.94 1.48
C GLY A 450 -0.90 -10.36 2.70
N LEU A 451 -1.39 -11.29 3.54
CA LEU A 451 -1.89 -11.01 4.88
C LEU A 451 -0.89 -11.49 5.91
N HIS A 452 -0.66 -10.64 6.91
CA HIS A 452 0.28 -10.88 7.99
C HIS A 452 -0.40 -10.57 9.32
N ILE A 453 0.10 -11.20 10.37
CA ILE A 453 -0.37 -11.06 11.75
C ILE A 453 0.84 -10.75 12.63
N PHE A 454 0.63 -10.10 13.78
CA PHE A 454 1.72 -9.82 14.73
C PHE A 454 2.00 -10.97 15.70
N THR A 455 1.11 -11.96 15.74
CA THR A 455 1.20 -13.15 16.58
C THR A 455 1.59 -14.35 15.73
N ASP A 456 2.32 -15.31 16.30
CA ASP A 456 2.65 -16.55 15.58
C ASP A 456 1.46 -17.52 15.51
N ASP A 457 0.44 -17.31 16.35
CA ASP A 457 -0.78 -18.10 16.42
C ASP A 457 -1.91 -17.45 15.58
N PRO A 458 -2.34 -18.08 14.46
CA PRO A 458 -3.42 -17.59 13.63
C PRO A 458 -4.81 -17.90 14.19
N THR A 459 -4.94 -18.72 15.24
CA THR A 459 -6.24 -19.07 15.86
C THR A 459 -6.76 -17.99 16.80
N SER A 460 -5.91 -17.05 17.18
CA SER A 460 -6.22 -15.98 18.12
C SER A 460 -5.55 -14.67 17.69
N VAL A 461 -6.16 -14.01 16.70
CA VAL A 461 -5.61 -12.81 16.06
C VAL A 461 -6.41 -11.57 16.45
N GLY A 462 -5.70 -10.53 16.86
CA GLY A 462 -6.28 -9.19 17.11
C GLY A 462 -6.07 -8.21 15.95
N VAL A 463 -5.03 -8.42 15.12
CA VAL A 463 -4.67 -7.51 14.03
C VAL A 463 -4.23 -8.31 12.81
N VAL A 464 -4.83 -7.99 11.65
CA VAL A 464 -4.38 -8.44 10.34
C VAL A 464 -3.94 -7.22 9.55
N PHE A 465 -2.78 -7.30 8.92
CA PHE A 465 -2.22 -6.22 8.12
C PHE A 465 -1.65 -6.74 6.81
N THR A 466 -1.50 -5.84 5.85
CA THR A 466 -0.71 -6.07 4.64
C THR A 466 0.50 -5.15 4.66
N THR A 467 1.55 -5.49 3.93
CA THR A 467 2.76 -4.68 3.88
C THR A 467 3.47 -4.82 2.54
N ASP A 468 4.40 -3.90 2.30
CA ASP A 468 5.36 -3.96 1.21
C ASP A 468 6.67 -4.56 1.73
N ARG A 469 7.31 -5.41 0.91
CA ARG A 469 8.62 -6.01 1.20
C ARG A 469 9.71 -5.57 0.20
N SER A 470 9.46 -4.52 -0.56
CA SER A 470 10.41 -3.98 -1.52
C SER A 470 11.53 -3.23 -0.77
N ARG A 471 12.78 -3.47 -1.17
CA ARG A 471 13.92 -2.74 -0.62
C ARG A 471 13.89 -1.26 -1.00
N GLU A 472 13.32 -0.91 -2.15
CA GLU A 472 13.23 0.48 -2.59
C GLU A 472 12.35 1.32 -1.66
N LEU A 473 11.12 0.89 -1.38
CA LEU A 473 10.25 1.59 -0.44
C LEU A 473 10.84 1.56 0.97
N GLN A 474 11.32 0.40 1.42
CA GLN A 474 11.90 0.27 2.77
C GLN A 474 13.08 1.24 2.96
N ASN A 475 14.01 1.31 2.01
CA ASN A 475 15.16 2.22 2.07
C ASN A 475 14.73 3.69 2.07
N ARG A 476 13.76 4.07 1.24
CA ARG A 476 13.28 5.46 1.21
C ARG A 476 12.55 5.84 2.50
N MET A 477 11.76 4.93 3.06
CA MET A 477 11.07 5.13 4.34
C MET A 477 12.07 5.18 5.51
N ASN A 478 13.10 4.33 5.50
CA ASN A 478 14.18 4.39 6.48
C ASN A 478 14.91 5.74 6.42
N SER A 479 15.33 6.20 5.24
CA SER A 479 16.01 7.49 5.08
C SER A 479 15.15 8.69 5.52
N MET A 480 13.84 8.63 5.25
CA MET A 480 12.90 9.64 5.72
C MET A 480 12.76 9.61 7.24
N ALA A 481 12.68 8.42 7.83
CA ALA A 481 12.60 8.24 9.27
C ALA A 481 13.89 8.69 9.97
N ASP A 482 15.06 8.41 9.41
CA ASP A 482 16.35 8.87 9.94
C ASP A 482 16.41 10.41 9.98
N SER A 483 16.05 11.06 8.87
CA SER A 483 16.00 12.53 8.79
C SER A 483 15.01 13.15 9.78
N MET A 484 13.87 12.49 9.97
CA MET A 484 12.85 12.90 10.92
C MET A 484 13.31 12.72 12.38
N PHE A 485 13.97 11.60 12.67
CA PHE A 485 14.43 11.25 14.01
C PHE A 485 15.55 12.17 14.47
N GLU A 486 16.51 12.45 13.61
CA GLU A 486 17.59 13.42 13.87
C GLU A 486 17.01 14.80 14.22
N LEU A 487 16.04 15.28 13.44
CA LEU A 487 15.41 16.58 13.67
C LEU A 487 14.61 16.63 14.97
N PHE A 488 13.88 15.57 15.29
CA PHE A 488 13.05 15.53 16.50
C PHE A 488 13.88 15.40 17.78
N GLN A 489 14.99 14.65 17.72
CA GLN A 489 15.96 14.60 18.81
C GLN A 489 16.60 15.97 19.04
N ALA A 490 17.03 16.65 17.97
CA ALA A 490 17.63 17.97 18.08
C ALA A 490 16.68 19.04 18.69
N ARG A 491 15.37 18.81 18.64
CA ARG A 491 14.34 19.68 19.22
C ARG A 491 13.78 19.17 20.56
N ASN A 492 14.39 18.14 21.16
CA ASN A 492 13.95 17.53 22.43
C ASN A 492 12.48 17.06 22.42
N LEU A 493 11.95 16.69 21.25
CA LEU A 493 10.56 16.23 21.10
C LEU A 493 10.42 14.72 21.36
N VAL A 494 11.50 13.96 21.17
CA VAL A 494 11.51 12.50 21.34
C VAL A 494 12.89 12.04 21.78
N SER A 495 12.97 11.10 22.73
CA SER A 495 14.24 10.53 23.18
C SER A 495 14.80 9.47 22.21
N SER A 496 16.13 9.29 22.20
CA SER A 496 16.81 8.27 21.40
C SER A 496 16.31 6.85 21.71
N GLN A 497 16.05 6.57 22.99
CA GLN A 497 15.52 5.28 23.42
C GLN A 497 14.10 5.04 22.89
N SER A 498 13.24 6.07 22.92
CA SER A 498 11.87 6.00 22.39
C SER A 498 11.88 5.70 20.90
N LEU A 499 12.75 6.34 20.12
CA LEU A 499 12.85 6.12 18.67
C LEU A 499 13.44 4.75 18.32
N MET A 500 14.49 4.31 19.04
CA MET A 500 15.06 2.97 18.84
C MET A 500 14.05 1.87 19.14
N SER A 501 13.24 2.02 20.19
CA SER A 501 12.20 1.03 20.55
C SER A 501 11.10 0.86 19.50
N GLN A 502 10.97 1.82 18.59
CA GLN A 502 9.98 1.82 17.51
C GLN A 502 10.51 1.22 16.20
N ARG A 503 11.81 0.93 16.11
CA ARG A 503 12.42 0.28 14.95
C ARG A 503 12.67 -1.20 15.22
N LEU A 504 12.67 -1.99 14.16
CA LEU A 504 13.09 -3.39 14.20
C LEU A 504 14.56 -3.49 13.80
N LEU A 505 15.28 -4.45 14.36
CA LEU A 505 16.56 -4.85 13.78
C LEU A 505 16.28 -5.45 12.40
N SER A 506 17.06 -5.01 11.41
CA SER A 506 17.08 -5.58 10.07
C SER A 506 17.37 -7.08 10.14
N SER A 507 17.03 -7.82 9.08
CA SER A 507 17.22 -9.27 9.02
C SER A 507 18.68 -9.71 9.14
N ASP A 508 19.63 -8.82 8.84
CA ASP A 508 21.08 -9.03 9.03
C ASP A 508 21.58 -8.62 10.43
N GLY A 509 20.70 -8.05 11.26
CA GLY A 509 21.01 -7.58 12.62
C GLY A 509 21.90 -6.35 12.70
N GLN A 510 22.22 -5.70 11.57
CA GLN A 510 23.22 -4.62 11.52
C GLN A 510 22.61 -3.22 11.63
N HIS A 511 21.36 -3.02 11.22
CA HIS A 511 20.72 -1.71 11.16
C HIS A 511 19.30 -1.74 11.72
N ALA A 512 18.77 -0.58 12.08
CA ALA A 512 17.39 -0.45 12.53
C ALA A 512 16.49 -0.05 11.36
N GLU A 513 15.29 -0.61 11.23
CA GLU A 513 14.35 -0.35 10.13
C GLU A 513 12.97 0.04 10.67
N VAL A 514 12.25 0.89 9.92
CA VAL A 514 10.85 1.18 10.25
C VAL A 514 9.96 -0.02 9.91
N LYS A 515 9.02 -0.34 10.80
CA LYS A 515 8.08 -1.43 10.59
C LYS A 515 6.92 -0.99 9.70
N LEU A 516 7.07 -1.16 8.39
CA LEU A 516 5.98 -0.91 7.45
C LEU A 516 4.87 -1.95 7.64
N HIS A 517 3.67 -1.47 7.96
CA HIS A 517 2.45 -2.28 8.03
C HIS A 517 1.23 -1.39 7.79
N ALA A 518 0.33 -1.84 6.93
CA ALA A 518 -0.96 -1.21 6.68
C ALA A 518 -2.05 -2.12 7.25
N THR A 519 -2.65 -1.69 8.36
CA THR A 519 -3.63 -2.49 9.10
C THR A 519 -4.92 -2.64 8.30
N LEU A 520 -5.31 -3.88 8.01
CA LEU A 520 -6.55 -4.21 7.31
C LEU A 520 -7.69 -4.51 8.28
N MET A 521 -7.38 -5.24 9.35
CA MET A 521 -8.36 -5.63 10.38
C MET A 521 -7.76 -5.41 11.77
N ASN A 522 -8.56 -4.90 12.70
CA ASN A 522 -8.17 -4.74 14.09
C ASN A 522 -9.38 -4.92 14.99
N THR A 523 -9.30 -5.83 15.96
CA THR A 523 -10.37 -6.05 16.94
C THR A 523 -10.61 -4.84 17.84
N LYS A 524 -9.65 -3.90 17.92
CA LYS A 524 -9.89 -2.59 18.57
C LYS A 524 -10.90 -1.72 17.82
N TYR A 525 -11.14 -1.99 16.54
CA TYR A 525 -12.19 -1.30 15.77
C TYR A 525 -13.56 -1.91 16.02
N ALA A 526 -13.62 -3.14 16.56
CA ALA A 526 -14.86 -3.73 17.06
C ALA A 526 -15.43 -2.79 18.11
N ARG A 527 -16.37 -1.94 17.70
CA ARG A 527 -17.24 -1.26 18.63
C ARG A 527 -18.23 -2.33 19.06
N SER A 528 -18.25 -2.65 20.36
CA SER A 528 -19.50 -3.12 20.96
C SER A 528 -20.55 -2.11 20.53
N ARG A 529 -21.46 -2.49 19.63
CA ARG A 529 -22.51 -1.59 19.15
C ARG A 529 -23.42 -1.11 20.29
N PHE A 530 -23.29 -1.66 21.52
CA PHE A 530 -24.27 -1.48 22.59
C PHE A 530 -23.72 -1.33 24.03
N ASP A 531 -22.41 -1.15 24.26
CA ASP A 531 -21.91 -0.82 25.61
C ASP A 531 -20.60 -0.01 25.57
N ASP A 532 -20.60 1.18 26.18
CA ASP A 532 -19.39 1.99 26.46
C ASP A 532 -18.47 1.29 27.48
N ARG A 533 -18.92 0.19 28.09
CA ARG A 533 -18.06 -0.68 28.90
C ARG A 533 -17.52 -1.80 28.04
N ALA A 534 -16.19 -1.88 28.04
CA ALA A 534 -15.37 -2.90 27.40
C ALA A 534 -15.96 -4.32 27.51
N ALA A 535 -16.74 -4.72 26.50
CA ALA A 535 -16.81 -6.13 26.15
C ALA A 535 -15.35 -6.60 25.94
N PRO A 536 -14.96 -7.76 26.48
CA PRO A 536 -13.59 -8.24 26.32
C PRO A 536 -13.27 -8.26 24.83
N ARG A 537 -12.11 -7.69 24.49
CA ARG A 537 -11.58 -7.73 23.12
C ARG A 537 -11.37 -9.20 22.78
N GLU A 538 -12.28 -9.77 22.02
CA GLU A 538 -12.15 -11.14 21.58
C GLU A 538 -11.30 -11.15 20.30
N ASN A 539 -10.20 -11.89 20.37
CA ASN A 539 -9.45 -12.25 19.18
C ASN A 539 -10.31 -13.18 18.31
N PHE A 540 -10.04 -13.21 17.01
CA PHE A 540 -10.74 -14.11 16.08
C PHE A 540 -9.77 -15.14 15.49
N ASP A 541 -10.34 -16.26 15.04
CA ASP A 541 -9.59 -17.28 14.32
C ASP A 541 -9.41 -16.84 12.87
N ALA A 542 -8.19 -16.41 12.57
CA ALA A 542 -7.78 -16.04 11.22
C ALA A 542 -7.20 -17.23 10.44
N SER A 543 -7.19 -18.46 10.94
CA SER A 543 -6.50 -19.59 10.28
C SER A 543 -7.03 -19.85 8.88
N VAL A 544 -8.36 -19.90 8.71
CA VAL A 544 -8.98 -20.11 7.39
C VAL A 544 -8.84 -18.85 6.52
N LEU A 545 -8.83 -17.66 7.13
CA LEU A 545 -8.54 -16.41 6.43
C LEU A 545 -7.10 -16.39 5.90
N MET A 546 -6.13 -16.79 6.71
CA MET A 546 -4.71 -16.89 6.36
C MET A 546 -4.44 -18.04 5.39
N GLU A 547 -5.20 -19.14 5.46
CA GLU A 547 -5.08 -20.23 4.48
C GLU A 547 -5.62 -19.80 3.11
N LYS A 548 -6.75 -19.09 3.07
CA LYS A 548 -7.39 -18.66 1.82
C LYS A 548 -6.76 -17.42 1.21
N PHE A 549 -6.31 -16.48 2.05
CA PHE A 549 -5.85 -15.15 1.64
C PHE A 549 -4.46 -14.78 2.17
N GLY A 550 -3.94 -15.51 3.15
CA GLY A 550 -2.56 -15.38 3.62
C GLY A 550 -1.60 -16.31 2.86
N GLN A 551 -0.34 -16.30 3.27
CA GLN A 551 0.67 -17.25 2.80
C GLN A 551 0.97 -18.25 3.92
N ALA A 552 0.78 -19.55 3.68
CA ALA A 552 0.83 -20.60 4.72
C ALA A 552 2.24 -20.85 5.32
N PRO A 553 2.38 -21.17 6.63
CA PRO A 553 3.66 -21.51 7.25
C PRO A 553 3.97 -23.01 7.14
N GLY A 554 5.24 -23.38 6.88
CA GLY A 554 5.72 -24.78 6.86
C GLY A 554 5.39 -25.59 5.59
N LYS A 555 4.48 -25.12 4.74
CA LYS A 555 4.57 -25.35 3.30
C LYS A 555 5.48 -24.29 2.73
N GLU A 556 6.78 -24.55 2.71
CA GLU A 556 7.64 -24.01 1.63
C GLU A 556 7.32 -24.71 0.30
N ARG A 557 6.04 -24.98 0.00
CA ARG A 557 5.60 -24.70 -1.36
C ARG A 557 5.67 -23.20 -1.46
N CYS A 558 6.85 -22.75 -1.85
CA CYS A 558 7.08 -21.47 -2.49
C CYS A 558 5.80 -21.16 -3.26
N CYS A 559 4.96 -20.29 -2.70
CA CYS A 559 4.10 -19.49 -3.53
C CYS A 559 5.10 -18.57 -4.19
N LEU A 560 5.70 -19.13 -5.25
CA LEU A 560 6.58 -18.53 -6.23
C LEU A 560 5.90 -17.26 -6.68
N TRP A 561 6.18 -16.21 -5.95
CA TRP A 561 6.18 -14.84 -6.43
C TRP A 561 7.41 -14.13 -5.88
N ASP A 562 8.52 -14.85 -5.98
CA ASP A 562 9.66 -14.35 -6.75
C ASP A 562 9.11 -13.49 -7.93
N PRO A 563 9.63 -12.28 -8.21
CA PRO A 563 9.26 -11.45 -9.38
C PRO A 563 9.47 -12.11 -10.76
N VAL A 564 9.49 -13.44 -10.79
CA VAL A 564 10.03 -14.37 -11.77
C VAL A 564 8.93 -15.38 -12.17
N GLN A 565 7.70 -15.37 -11.62
CA GLN A 565 6.62 -16.22 -12.19
C GLN A 565 5.25 -15.58 -12.45
N GLU A 566 5.05 -14.28 -12.19
CA GLU A 566 3.91 -13.54 -12.74
C GLU A 566 4.24 -12.13 -13.29
N ALA A 567 5.53 -11.75 -13.29
CA ALA A 567 6.07 -11.05 -14.46
C ALA A 567 5.90 -11.90 -15.74
N ALA A 568 5.63 -13.20 -15.56
CA ALA A 568 5.35 -14.17 -16.59
C ALA A 568 3.86 -14.37 -16.96
N SER A 569 2.91 -13.60 -16.44
CA SER A 569 1.55 -13.68 -17.04
C SER A 569 0.74 -12.40 -17.13
N VAL A 570 1.20 -11.28 -16.59
CA VAL A 570 0.67 -9.97 -17.01
C VAL A 570 1.77 -8.91 -17.07
N CYS A 571 2.83 -9.17 -17.86
CA CYS A 571 3.20 -8.15 -18.83
C CYS A 571 1.90 -7.92 -19.60
N ALA A 572 1.30 -6.74 -19.54
CA ALA A 572 0.10 -6.54 -20.33
C ALA A 572 0.51 -6.87 -21.77
N CYS A 573 -0.10 -7.92 -22.33
CA CYS A 573 0.53 -8.74 -23.38
C CYS A 573 1.05 -7.87 -24.53
N ARG A 574 2.33 -7.53 -24.48
CA ARG A 574 2.97 -6.61 -25.40
C ARG A 574 4.28 -7.21 -25.80
N SER A 575 4.27 -7.81 -26.99
CA SER A 575 5.50 -7.92 -27.75
C SER A 575 5.84 -6.54 -28.30
N ALA A 576 7.03 -6.05 -27.97
CA ALA A 576 7.57 -4.79 -28.47
C ALA A 576 8.70 -5.05 -29.47
N CYS A 577 8.85 -4.14 -30.42
CA CYS A 577 10.09 -4.03 -31.18
C CYS A 577 11.18 -3.39 -30.31
N ARG A 578 12.32 -4.06 -30.18
CA ARG A 578 13.55 -3.56 -29.52
C ARG A 578 14.55 -3.10 -30.58
N PRO A 579 15.02 -1.84 -30.53
CA PRO A 579 15.98 -1.36 -31.52
C PRO A 579 17.36 -2.02 -31.35
N CYS A 580 18.14 -2.10 -32.42
CA CYS A 580 19.55 -2.54 -32.35
C CYS A 580 20.50 -1.58 -33.04
N ILE A 581 21.77 -1.60 -32.62
CA ILE A 581 22.91 -0.92 -33.23
C ILE A 581 24.12 -1.86 -33.13
N ASP A 582 24.42 -2.57 -34.21
CA ASP A 582 25.60 -3.44 -34.26
C ASP A 582 26.81 -2.63 -34.75
N ILE A 583 27.89 -2.66 -33.97
CA ILE A 583 29.07 -1.80 -34.15
C ILE A 583 30.28 -2.66 -34.48
N HIS A 584 30.89 -2.43 -35.64
CA HIS A 584 32.12 -3.09 -36.06
C HIS A 584 33.09 -2.10 -36.70
N ASN A 585 34.35 -2.10 -36.25
CA ASN A 585 35.37 -1.11 -36.59
C ASN A 585 34.91 0.35 -36.44
N GLY A 586 34.15 0.64 -35.37
CA GLY A 586 33.64 1.98 -35.05
C GLY A 586 32.48 2.46 -35.93
N GLN A 587 31.93 1.60 -36.78
CA GLN A 587 30.80 1.93 -37.66
C GLN A 587 29.62 1.01 -37.40
N VAL A 588 28.41 1.49 -37.66
CA VAL A 588 27.21 0.67 -37.57
C VAL A 588 27.14 -0.25 -38.80
N LYS A 589 27.16 -1.57 -38.58
CA LYS A 589 27.14 -2.58 -39.64
C LYS A 589 26.14 -3.68 -39.33
N GLN A 590 25.40 -4.12 -40.34
CA GLN A 590 24.61 -5.34 -40.26
C GLN A 590 25.36 -6.47 -40.97
N ILE A 591 25.56 -7.58 -40.28
CA ILE A 591 26.35 -8.72 -40.77
C ILE A 591 25.47 -9.94 -41.02
N VAL A 592 25.91 -10.83 -41.91
CA VAL A 592 25.30 -12.16 -42.03
C VAL A 592 25.96 -13.10 -41.02
N GLY A 593 25.12 -13.75 -40.22
CA GLY A 593 25.59 -14.70 -39.22
C GLY A 593 26.46 -15.82 -39.80
N GLY A 594 27.53 -16.19 -39.07
CA GLY A 594 28.39 -17.33 -39.38
C GLY A 594 29.54 -17.04 -40.34
N THR A 595 29.69 -15.80 -40.80
CA THR A 595 30.76 -15.37 -41.72
C THR A 595 32.01 -14.79 -41.03
N LEU A 596 31.94 -14.62 -39.70
CA LEU A 596 33.07 -14.24 -38.84
C LEU A 596 34.09 -15.38 -38.71
N LYS A 597 35.17 -15.32 -39.50
CA LYS A 597 36.36 -16.19 -39.37
C LYS A 597 37.58 -15.35 -38.97
N ASP A 598 38.56 -15.95 -38.29
CA ASP A 598 39.77 -15.27 -37.81
C ASP A 598 40.64 -14.66 -38.92
N ASN A 599 40.42 -15.02 -40.19
CA ASN A 599 41.05 -14.39 -41.33
C ASN A 599 40.12 -13.34 -41.95
N SER A 600 40.57 -12.09 -41.90
CA SER A 600 39.87 -10.83 -42.21
C SER A 600 39.35 -10.63 -43.65
N SER A 601 39.09 -11.69 -44.42
CA SER A 601 38.68 -11.60 -45.83
C SER A 601 37.30 -12.20 -46.15
N SER A 602 36.52 -12.67 -45.16
CA SER A 602 35.24 -13.36 -45.43
C SER A 602 34.00 -12.79 -44.71
N LEU A 603 34.06 -11.58 -44.13
CA LEU A 603 32.93 -11.01 -43.41
C LEU A 603 31.91 -10.45 -44.41
N VAL A 604 30.76 -11.11 -44.54
CA VAL A 604 29.70 -10.67 -45.46
C VAL A 604 28.84 -9.65 -44.73
N THR A 605 28.94 -8.39 -45.17
CA THR A 605 28.16 -7.27 -44.65
C THR A 605 26.89 -7.09 -45.49
N ASN A 606 25.73 -7.11 -44.82
CA ASN A 606 24.45 -6.76 -45.45
C ASN A 606 24.36 -5.24 -45.65
N PHE A 607 24.98 -4.47 -44.75
CA PHE A 607 24.93 -3.01 -44.76
C PHE A 607 26.06 -2.42 -43.92
N GLU A 608 26.58 -1.28 -44.37
CA GLU A 608 27.46 -0.41 -43.59
C GLU A 608 26.86 1.00 -43.61
N ALA A 609 26.53 1.52 -42.43
CA ALA A 609 25.90 2.82 -42.31
C ALA A 609 26.90 3.94 -42.58
N THR A 610 26.47 4.96 -43.32
CA THR A 610 27.20 6.22 -43.43
C THR A 610 27.04 7.11 -42.20
N GLN A 611 25.99 6.86 -41.43
CA GLN A 611 25.60 7.62 -40.24
C GLN A 611 26.35 7.08 -39.00
N PRO A 612 26.71 7.96 -38.05
CA PRO A 612 27.30 7.53 -36.78
C PRO A 612 26.26 6.81 -35.90
N SER A 613 26.75 6.09 -34.89
CA SER A 613 25.90 5.37 -33.93
C SER A 613 24.96 6.30 -33.14
N SER A 614 25.40 7.53 -32.84
CA SER A 614 24.56 8.59 -32.23
C SER A 614 23.29 8.85 -33.04
N TRP A 615 23.39 8.91 -34.38
CA TRP A 615 22.24 9.21 -35.23
C TRP A 615 21.12 8.17 -35.07
N PHE A 616 21.47 6.89 -34.97
CA PHE A 616 20.49 5.83 -34.72
C PHE A 616 19.89 5.93 -33.32
N ALA A 617 20.73 6.19 -32.30
CA ALA A 617 20.29 6.35 -30.92
C ALA A 617 19.36 7.57 -30.74
N GLU A 618 19.67 8.71 -31.35
CA GLU A 618 18.82 9.91 -31.35
C GLU A 618 17.48 9.64 -32.02
N ARG A 619 17.49 8.94 -33.16
CA ARG A 619 16.26 8.54 -33.84
C ARG A 619 15.38 7.69 -32.94
N TYR A 620 15.95 6.66 -32.29
CA TYR A 620 15.21 5.81 -31.37
C TYR A 620 14.67 6.58 -30.16
N ARG A 621 15.45 7.53 -29.61
CA ARG A 621 15.02 8.43 -28.53
C ARG A 621 13.82 9.28 -28.94
N ASP A 622 13.92 9.93 -30.10
CA ASP A 622 12.89 10.84 -30.60
C ASP A 622 11.58 10.09 -30.91
N ASP A 623 11.68 8.82 -31.30
CA ASP A 623 10.54 7.94 -31.56
C ASP A 623 10.00 7.20 -30.32
N GLY A 624 10.72 7.26 -29.19
CA GLY A 624 10.38 6.61 -27.91
C GLY A 624 10.67 5.11 -27.83
N LEU A 625 11.54 4.58 -28.71
CA LEU A 625 11.91 3.16 -28.73
C LEU A 625 13.09 2.87 -27.78
N GLY A 626 12.80 2.36 -26.59
CA GLY A 626 13.80 2.02 -25.57
C GLY A 626 14.00 0.53 -25.30
N GLY A 627 15.04 0.22 -24.51
CA GLY A 627 15.43 -1.13 -24.10
C GLY A 627 16.00 -2.00 -25.22
N GLY A 628 16.38 -1.38 -26.33
CA GLY A 628 17.16 -2.02 -27.38
C GLY A 628 18.65 -2.04 -27.05
N HIS A 629 19.48 -2.60 -27.93
CA HIS A 629 20.89 -2.86 -27.66
C HIS A 629 21.87 -2.23 -28.66
N ALA A 630 23.04 -1.84 -28.15
CA ALA A 630 24.23 -1.54 -28.94
C ALA A 630 25.26 -2.65 -28.74
N ILE A 631 25.59 -3.42 -29.78
CA ILE A 631 26.47 -4.59 -29.68
C ILE A 631 27.82 -4.31 -30.36
N MET A 632 28.89 -4.40 -29.60
CA MET A 632 30.26 -4.29 -30.13
C MET A 632 30.73 -5.64 -30.67
N LEU A 633 30.88 -5.72 -31.99
CA LEU A 633 31.40 -6.89 -32.69
C LEU A 633 32.93 -6.84 -32.72
N GLY A 634 33.55 -7.32 -31.65
CA GLY A 634 35.00 -7.38 -31.47
C GLY A 634 35.55 -6.25 -30.58
N ALA A 635 36.73 -6.50 -30.00
CA ALA A 635 37.40 -5.53 -29.13
C ALA A 635 38.20 -4.52 -29.96
N SER A 636 37.77 -3.26 -29.98
CA SER A 636 38.56 -2.13 -30.50
C SER A 636 38.15 -0.83 -29.81
N ASP A 637 39.09 0.10 -29.67
CA ASP A 637 38.80 1.43 -29.12
C ASP A 637 37.77 2.19 -29.98
N ALA A 638 37.77 1.94 -31.29
CA ALA A 638 36.78 2.49 -32.21
C ALA A 638 35.35 1.99 -31.91
N ASN A 639 35.17 0.69 -31.66
CA ASN A 639 33.87 0.13 -31.27
C ASN A 639 33.39 0.70 -29.93
N LYS A 640 34.31 0.78 -28.96
CA LYS A 640 34.03 1.36 -27.65
C LYS A 640 33.60 2.82 -27.75
N ALA A 641 34.32 3.63 -28.53
CA ALA A 641 33.96 5.03 -28.76
C ALA A 641 32.57 5.18 -29.38
N ALA A 642 32.26 4.40 -30.41
CA ALA A 642 30.95 4.41 -31.05
C ALA A 642 29.82 3.92 -30.12
N ALA A 643 30.09 2.93 -29.25
CA ALA A 643 29.11 2.49 -28.26
C ALA A 643 28.83 3.59 -27.23
N LEU A 644 29.87 4.21 -26.67
CA LEU A 644 29.74 5.33 -25.74
C LEU A 644 29.02 6.54 -26.37
N GLU A 645 29.26 6.80 -27.66
CA GLU A 645 28.55 7.82 -28.42
C GLU A 645 27.04 7.54 -28.49
N ALA A 646 26.63 6.31 -28.81
CA ALA A 646 25.21 5.93 -28.83
C ALA A 646 24.56 6.03 -27.45
N LEU A 647 25.24 5.58 -26.40
CA LEU A 647 24.75 5.63 -25.02
C LEU A 647 24.52 7.08 -24.53
N LYS A 648 25.45 7.99 -24.85
CA LYS A 648 25.31 9.42 -24.51
C LYS A 648 24.19 10.10 -25.29
N ALA A 649 23.93 9.66 -26.52
CA ALA A 649 22.86 10.19 -27.35
C ALA A 649 21.45 9.78 -26.84
N TYR A 650 21.33 8.62 -26.19
CA TYR A 650 20.10 8.18 -25.53
C TYR A 650 20.34 7.56 -24.14
N PRO A 651 20.61 8.39 -23.11
CA PRO A 651 20.86 7.92 -21.76
C PRO A 651 19.66 7.17 -21.18
N GLY A 652 19.90 5.96 -20.68
CA GLY A 652 18.87 5.05 -20.18
C GLY A 652 18.00 4.39 -21.26
N GLY A 653 18.22 4.70 -22.54
CA GLY A 653 17.42 4.17 -23.65
C GLY A 653 17.96 2.88 -24.26
N LEU A 654 19.28 2.69 -24.23
CA LEU A 654 19.96 1.54 -24.82
C LEU A 654 20.68 0.69 -23.77
N GLN A 655 20.77 -0.60 -24.06
CA GLN A 655 21.64 -1.57 -23.42
C GLN A 655 22.95 -1.67 -24.23
N VAL A 656 24.04 -2.17 -23.64
CA VAL A 656 25.29 -2.37 -24.40
C VAL A 656 25.91 -3.74 -24.18
N GLY A 657 26.39 -4.37 -25.24
CA GLY A 657 27.03 -5.69 -25.21
C GLY A 657 28.29 -5.75 -26.06
N GLY A 658 29.02 -6.88 -25.94
CA GLY A 658 30.26 -7.13 -26.67
C GLY A 658 31.51 -6.84 -25.85
N GLY A 659 32.15 -7.88 -25.31
CA GLY A 659 33.36 -7.72 -24.50
C GLY A 659 33.13 -7.12 -23.10
N ILE A 660 31.91 -7.19 -22.58
CA ILE A 660 31.58 -6.77 -21.22
C ILE A 660 32.19 -7.74 -20.21
N THR A 661 32.85 -7.19 -19.19
CA THR A 661 33.45 -7.91 -18.06
C THR A 661 33.15 -7.17 -16.75
N ALA A 662 33.38 -7.79 -15.59
CA ALA A 662 33.17 -7.15 -14.30
C ALA A 662 34.02 -5.87 -14.12
N GLU A 663 35.16 -5.79 -14.79
CA GLU A 663 36.09 -4.66 -14.72
C GLU A 663 35.62 -3.45 -15.52
N ASN A 664 34.97 -3.66 -16.67
CA ASN A 664 34.58 -2.58 -17.58
C ASN A 664 33.09 -2.21 -17.54
N ALA A 665 32.23 -3.05 -16.95
CA ALA A 665 30.79 -2.88 -17.03
C ALA A 665 30.28 -1.53 -16.49
N MET A 666 30.84 -1.05 -15.37
CA MET A 666 30.44 0.23 -14.77
C MET A 666 30.72 1.43 -15.68
N GLU A 667 31.77 1.38 -16.50
CA GLU A 667 32.10 2.47 -17.42
C GLU A 667 30.94 2.75 -18.38
N TYR A 668 30.29 1.70 -18.87
CA TYR A 668 29.18 1.83 -19.79
C TYR A 668 27.88 2.24 -19.08
N ILE A 669 27.63 1.74 -17.88
CA ILE A 669 26.50 2.16 -17.04
C ILE A 669 26.61 3.67 -16.76
N ASP A 670 27.78 4.14 -16.34
CA ASP A 670 28.05 5.55 -16.05
C ASP A 670 27.94 6.43 -17.31
N ALA A 671 28.23 5.87 -18.49
CA ALA A 671 28.07 6.54 -19.77
C ALA A 671 26.61 6.62 -20.27
N GLY A 672 25.65 6.03 -19.55
CA GLY A 672 24.23 6.11 -19.85
C GLY A 672 23.60 4.81 -20.35
N ALA A 673 24.29 3.67 -20.30
CA ALA A 673 23.63 2.37 -20.55
C ALA A 673 22.57 2.09 -19.49
N SER A 674 21.39 1.66 -19.93
CA SER A 674 20.35 1.14 -19.03
C SER A 674 20.81 -0.17 -18.38
N HIS A 675 21.42 -1.05 -19.19
CA HIS A 675 21.93 -2.35 -18.80
C HIS A 675 23.21 -2.67 -19.56
N VAL A 676 24.02 -3.56 -18.98
CA VAL A 676 25.09 -4.24 -19.70
C VAL A 676 24.65 -5.65 -20.08
N ILE A 677 25.02 -6.07 -21.29
CA ILE A 677 24.74 -7.37 -21.88
C ILE A 677 26.01 -8.18 -21.85
N VAL A 678 26.01 -9.28 -21.11
CA VAL A 678 27.16 -10.19 -21.05
C VAL A 678 26.92 -11.42 -21.91
N THR A 679 27.92 -11.74 -22.73
CA THR A 679 27.95 -12.86 -23.66
C THR A 679 29.00 -13.89 -23.18
N SER A 680 30.15 -13.99 -23.85
CA SER A 680 31.15 -15.04 -23.62
C SER A 680 31.88 -14.96 -22.28
N TYR A 681 31.91 -13.81 -21.60
CA TYR A 681 32.66 -13.65 -20.34
C TYR A 681 32.18 -14.61 -19.23
N VAL A 682 30.86 -14.88 -19.17
CA VAL A 682 30.23 -15.81 -18.21
C VAL A 682 30.23 -17.25 -18.70
N PHE A 683 30.89 -17.56 -19.82
CA PHE A 683 31.08 -18.91 -20.30
C PHE A 683 32.57 -19.28 -20.30
N HIS A 684 32.95 -20.24 -19.46
CA HIS A 684 34.31 -20.75 -19.38
C HIS A 684 34.28 -22.28 -19.52
N ASP A 685 35.15 -22.84 -20.36
CA ASP A 685 35.22 -24.28 -20.65
C ASP A 685 33.88 -24.94 -21.02
N GLY A 686 33.04 -24.21 -21.76
CA GLY A 686 31.73 -24.71 -22.20
C GLY A 686 30.67 -24.73 -21.10
N LYS A 687 30.93 -24.13 -19.93
CA LYS A 687 29.98 -24.04 -18.83
C LYS A 687 29.76 -22.60 -18.40
N VAL A 688 28.66 -22.35 -17.71
CA VAL A 688 28.40 -21.06 -17.06
C VAL A 688 29.38 -20.90 -15.89
N ASP A 689 30.22 -19.89 -15.97
CA ASP A 689 31.16 -19.50 -14.91
C ASP A 689 30.40 -18.68 -13.86
N ARG A 690 29.99 -19.35 -12.79
CA ARG A 690 29.20 -18.76 -11.70
C ARG A 690 29.96 -17.69 -10.93
N GLU A 691 31.28 -17.79 -10.83
CA GLU A 691 32.09 -16.80 -10.12
C GLU A 691 32.14 -15.49 -10.90
N ARG A 692 32.35 -15.56 -12.22
CA ARG A 692 32.30 -14.37 -13.09
C ARG A 692 30.92 -13.76 -13.16
N LEU A 693 29.87 -14.58 -13.20
CA LEU A 693 28.50 -14.12 -13.15
C LEU A 693 28.21 -13.41 -11.82
N ALA A 694 28.59 -14.00 -10.69
CA ALA A 694 28.45 -13.39 -9.38
C ALA A 694 29.23 -12.06 -9.27
N ALA A 695 30.46 -12.00 -9.78
CA ALA A 695 31.25 -10.78 -9.80
C ALA A 695 30.59 -9.65 -10.60
N LEU A 696 29.95 -9.96 -11.73
CA LEU A 696 29.15 -9.00 -12.48
C LEU A 696 27.93 -8.54 -11.71
N VAL A 697 27.18 -9.47 -11.10
CA VAL A 697 26.00 -9.14 -10.30
C VAL A 697 26.35 -8.25 -9.12
N ASP A 698 27.46 -8.53 -8.43
CA ASP A 698 27.95 -7.73 -7.31
C ASP A 698 28.35 -6.31 -7.75
N LYS A 699 28.92 -6.19 -8.95
CA LYS A 699 29.40 -4.91 -9.49
C LYS A 699 28.29 -4.02 -10.04
N VAL A 700 27.42 -4.53 -10.92
CA VAL A 700 26.40 -3.72 -11.61
C VAL A 700 25.00 -3.86 -11.02
N GLY A 701 24.76 -4.95 -10.27
CA GLY A 701 23.44 -5.35 -9.78
C GLY A 701 22.66 -6.15 -10.84
N ARG A 702 21.93 -7.18 -10.38
CA ARG A 702 21.02 -7.99 -11.22
C ARG A 702 20.10 -7.14 -12.10
N ALA A 703 19.57 -6.05 -11.55
CA ALA A 703 18.61 -5.15 -12.20
C ALA A 703 19.16 -4.38 -13.41
N ARG A 704 20.48 -4.44 -13.67
CA ARG A 704 21.15 -3.80 -14.80
C ARG A 704 21.97 -4.77 -15.63
N LEU A 705 21.72 -6.08 -15.47
CA LEU A 705 22.42 -7.14 -16.19
C LEU A 705 21.46 -7.89 -17.12
N VAL A 706 21.90 -8.10 -18.35
CA VAL A 706 21.24 -8.92 -19.38
C VAL A 706 22.16 -10.08 -19.76
N LEU A 707 21.62 -11.29 -19.82
CA LEU A 707 22.35 -12.45 -20.32
C LEU A 707 22.01 -12.67 -21.79
N ASP A 708 23.05 -12.64 -22.64
CA ASP A 708 22.92 -12.99 -24.05
C ASP A 708 23.25 -14.46 -24.28
N LEU A 709 22.24 -15.21 -24.71
CA LEU A 709 22.32 -16.63 -25.01
C LEU A 709 22.20 -16.80 -26.53
N SER A 710 23.35 -16.95 -27.19
CA SER A 710 23.40 -17.32 -28.61
C SER A 710 23.08 -18.79 -28.77
N CYS A 711 21.90 -19.11 -29.31
CA CYS A 711 21.34 -20.46 -29.35
C CYS A 711 21.46 -21.07 -30.73
N ARG A 712 21.91 -22.32 -30.77
CA ARG A 712 21.98 -23.12 -31.99
C ARG A 712 21.23 -24.43 -31.82
N ARG A 713 20.49 -24.85 -32.86
CA ARG A 713 19.78 -26.13 -32.83
C ARG A 713 20.77 -27.28 -32.88
N VAL A 714 20.63 -28.25 -31.97
CA VAL A 714 21.44 -29.47 -31.97
C VAL A 714 21.09 -30.31 -33.23
N PRO A 715 22.08 -30.68 -34.06
CA PRO A 715 21.84 -31.55 -35.22
C PRO A 715 21.32 -32.94 -34.82
N ASP A 716 20.50 -33.55 -35.68
CA ASP A 716 20.04 -34.95 -35.58
C ASP A 716 19.12 -35.32 -34.38
N GLU A 717 18.57 -34.33 -33.67
CA GLU A 717 17.51 -34.56 -32.68
C GLU A 717 16.09 -34.54 -33.28
N ASP A 718 15.14 -35.11 -32.54
CA ASP A 718 13.73 -35.26 -32.92
C ASP A 718 13.17 -33.98 -33.54
N LYS A 719 12.63 -34.08 -34.76
CA LYS A 719 12.05 -32.93 -35.46
C LYS A 719 10.85 -32.33 -34.71
N ASP A 720 10.18 -33.14 -33.90
CA ASP A 720 9.02 -32.73 -33.12
C ASP A 720 9.40 -32.09 -31.77
N LYS A 721 10.66 -32.26 -31.32
CA LYS A 721 11.20 -31.66 -30.09
C LYS A 721 12.65 -31.19 -30.29
N PRO A 722 12.86 -30.06 -31.00
CA PRO A 722 14.20 -29.54 -31.22
C PRO A 722 14.85 -29.05 -29.92
N VAL A 723 16.07 -29.48 -29.68
CA VAL A 723 16.92 -29.01 -28.57
C VAL A 723 17.85 -27.90 -29.05
N TYR A 724 18.02 -26.87 -28.22
CA TYR A 724 18.90 -25.73 -28.48
C TYR A 724 19.97 -25.65 -27.38
N LYS A 725 21.23 -25.46 -27.78
CA LYS A 725 22.33 -25.21 -26.85
C LYS A 725 22.98 -23.86 -27.12
N VAL A 726 23.53 -23.27 -26.07
CA VAL A 726 24.27 -22.02 -26.19
C VAL A 726 25.61 -22.29 -26.88
N VAL A 727 25.96 -21.42 -27.82
CA VAL A 727 27.25 -21.43 -28.53
C VAL A 727 27.98 -20.12 -28.27
N THR A 728 29.28 -20.19 -28.08
CA THR A 728 30.15 -19.04 -27.82
C THR A 728 31.26 -18.95 -28.87
N ASP A 729 32.17 -17.98 -28.72
CA ASP A 729 33.31 -17.77 -29.61
C ASP A 729 32.91 -17.66 -31.09
N ARG A 730 32.03 -16.70 -31.40
CA ARG A 730 31.46 -16.49 -32.74
C ARG A 730 30.73 -17.73 -33.26
N TRP A 731 30.02 -18.40 -32.36
CA TRP A 731 29.16 -19.57 -32.62
C TRP A 731 29.88 -20.85 -33.03
N GLN A 732 31.19 -20.90 -32.76
CA GLN A 732 32.05 -22.04 -33.12
C GLN A 732 32.17 -23.04 -31.97
N LYS A 733 32.04 -22.59 -30.72
CA LYS A 733 32.21 -23.42 -29.52
C LYS A 733 30.86 -23.74 -28.90
N TRP A 734 30.51 -25.02 -28.86
CA TRP A 734 29.33 -25.49 -28.13
C TRP A 734 29.57 -25.44 -26.62
N THR A 735 28.53 -25.10 -25.87
CA THR A 735 28.49 -25.20 -24.41
C THR A 735 27.60 -26.36 -23.97
N ASP A 736 27.75 -26.77 -22.72
CA ASP A 736 26.90 -27.77 -22.05
C ASP A 736 25.51 -27.19 -21.68
N LEU A 737 25.33 -25.87 -21.81
CA LEU A 737 24.09 -25.19 -21.45
C LEU A 737 23.03 -25.38 -22.54
N GLU A 738 22.10 -26.28 -22.28
CA GLU A 738 20.84 -26.36 -23.01
C GLU A 738 19.91 -25.22 -22.60
N VAL A 739 19.23 -24.60 -23.56
CA VAL A 739 18.18 -23.64 -23.26
C VAL A 739 16.90 -24.41 -23.03
N SER A 740 16.36 -24.30 -21.81
CA SER A 740 15.16 -24.95 -21.34
C SER A 740 14.44 -24.04 -20.34
N GLU A 741 13.20 -24.37 -19.98
CA GLU A 741 12.48 -23.64 -18.92
C GLU A 741 13.27 -23.64 -17.59
N GLU A 742 13.92 -24.75 -17.26
CA GLU A 742 14.71 -24.90 -16.04
C GLU A 742 15.96 -24.02 -16.06
N THR A 743 16.71 -24.01 -17.18
CA THR A 743 17.93 -23.20 -17.28
C THR A 743 17.64 -21.71 -17.38
N LEU A 744 16.56 -21.31 -18.06
CA LEU A 744 16.08 -19.93 -18.04
C LEU A 744 15.63 -19.49 -16.64
N LYS A 745 15.02 -20.40 -15.86
CA LYS A 745 14.63 -20.11 -14.48
C LYS A 745 15.83 -19.89 -13.56
N ASP A 746 16.82 -20.78 -13.63
CA ASP A 746 18.05 -20.68 -12.85
C ASP A 746 18.84 -19.40 -13.21
N LEU A 747 19.04 -19.10 -14.49
CA LEU A 747 19.80 -17.93 -14.91
C LEU A 747 19.09 -16.60 -14.61
N ALA A 748 17.76 -16.61 -14.50
CA ALA A 748 16.97 -15.42 -14.19
C ALA A 748 17.19 -14.90 -12.77
N GLU A 749 17.73 -15.72 -11.86
CA GLU A 749 18.14 -15.27 -10.52
C GLU A 749 19.31 -14.28 -10.57
N HIS A 750 20.06 -14.27 -11.67
CA HIS A 750 21.28 -13.47 -11.82
C HIS A 750 21.15 -12.30 -12.80
N CYS A 751 20.07 -12.20 -13.58
CA CYS A 751 19.85 -11.11 -14.53
C CYS A 751 18.42 -10.57 -14.49
N SER A 752 18.18 -9.49 -15.21
CA SER A 752 16.88 -8.80 -15.30
C SER A 752 16.20 -8.98 -16.66
N GLU A 753 16.94 -9.40 -17.68
CA GLU A 753 16.42 -9.70 -19.02
C GLU A 753 17.32 -10.74 -19.71
N PHE A 754 16.73 -11.51 -20.63
CA PHE A 754 17.45 -12.36 -21.57
C PHE A 754 17.44 -11.77 -22.99
N LEU A 755 18.58 -11.79 -23.65
CA LEU A 755 18.68 -11.60 -25.09
C LEU A 755 19.01 -12.95 -25.74
N ILE A 756 18.12 -13.50 -26.56
CA ILE A 756 18.31 -14.84 -27.13
C ILE A 756 18.45 -14.75 -28.64
N HIS A 757 19.63 -15.10 -29.13
CA HIS A 757 19.95 -15.08 -30.56
C HIS A 757 19.66 -16.44 -31.21
N GLY A 758 18.85 -16.46 -32.26
CA GLY A 758 18.65 -17.62 -33.14
C GLY A 758 19.75 -17.69 -34.19
N VAL A 759 20.89 -18.31 -33.84
CA VAL A 759 22.13 -18.29 -34.63
C VAL A 759 21.94 -18.81 -36.06
N ASP A 760 21.13 -19.86 -36.25
CA ASP A 760 20.96 -20.51 -37.56
C ASP A 760 20.20 -19.65 -38.58
N VAL A 761 19.50 -18.59 -38.14
CA VAL A 761 18.72 -17.66 -39.00
C VAL A 761 19.21 -16.21 -38.94
N GLU A 762 20.24 -15.93 -38.16
CA GLU A 762 20.72 -14.58 -37.89
C GLU A 762 21.29 -13.89 -39.13
N GLY A 763 20.76 -12.70 -39.45
CA GLY A 763 21.18 -11.92 -40.62
C GLY A 763 20.82 -12.52 -41.99
N LEU A 764 20.14 -13.68 -42.05
CA LEU A 764 19.75 -14.36 -43.29
C LEU A 764 18.41 -13.86 -43.87
N GLN A 765 17.59 -13.17 -43.08
CA GLN A 765 16.22 -12.77 -43.46
C GLN A 765 15.38 -13.94 -43.99
N SER A 766 15.60 -15.14 -43.45
CA SER A 766 14.94 -16.38 -43.85
C SER A 766 13.66 -16.69 -43.07
N GLY A 767 13.35 -15.90 -42.04
CA GLY A 767 12.27 -16.15 -41.08
C GLY A 767 12.81 -16.53 -39.69
N ILE A 768 11.89 -16.65 -38.72
CA ILE A 768 12.20 -16.88 -37.31
C ILE A 768 12.33 -18.38 -36.97
N GLU A 769 13.05 -18.69 -35.90
CA GLU A 769 13.07 -20.03 -35.29
C GLU A 769 11.86 -20.22 -34.35
N GLU A 770 10.70 -20.56 -34.92
CA GLU A 770 9.44 -20.71 -34.17
C GLU A 770 9.55 -21.59 -32.90
N PRO A 771 10.22 -22.76 -32.91
CA PRO A 771 10.33 -23.58 -31.71
C PRO A 771 11.14 -22.92 -30.60
N LEU A 772 12.17 -22.15 -30.95
CA LEU A 772 12.94 -21.38 -29.99
C LEU A 772 12.07 -20.27 -29.37
N VAL A 773 11.30 -19.55 -30.17
CA VAL A 773 10.37 -18.51 -29.67
C VAL A 773 9.32 -19.10 -28.71
N LYS A 774 8.77 -20.28 -29.01
CA LYS A 774 7.84 -20.98 -28.09
C LYS A 774 8.50 -21.32 -26.76
N LEU A 775 9.74 -21.79 -26.80
CA LEU A 775 10.51 -22.11 -25.60
C LEU A 775 10.75 -20.85 -24.75
N MET A 776 11.07 -19.73 -25.39
CA MET A 776 11.31 -18.44 -24.73
C MET A 776 10.07 -17.92 -23.98
N ALA A 777 8.86 -18.31 -24.39
CA ALA A 777 7.63 -17.97 -23.66
C ALA A 777 7.63 -18.49 -22.22
N ALA A 778 8.43 -19.51 -21.91
CA ALA A 778 8.59 -20.04 -20.55
C ALA A 778 9.57 -19.23 -19.69
N SER A 779 10.28 -18.25 -20.27
CA SER A 779 11.20 -17.38 -19.53
C SER A 779 10.47 -16.70 -18.36
N PRO A 780 11.04 -16.66 -17.15
CA PRO A 780 10.40 -16.00 -16.01
C PRO A 780 10.48 -14.46 -16.01
N ILE A 781 11.47 -13.92 -16.72
CA ILE A 781 11.81 -12.50 -16.82
C ILE A 781 11.69 -12.04 -18.28
N PRO A 782 11.69 -10.72 -18.57
CA PRO A 782 11.66 -10.21 -19.93
C PRO A 782 12.69 -10.92 -20.83
N VAL A 783 12.27 -11.19 -22.06
CA VAL A 783 13.09 -11.88 -23.04
C VAL A 783 12.90 -11.28 -24.42
N THR A 784 14.02 -10.99 -25.07
CA THR A 784 14.07 -10.43 -26.42
C THR A 784 14.64 -11.46 -27.38
N TYR A 785 13.90 -11.76 -28.45
CA TYR A 785 14.36 -12.59 -29.56
C TYR A 785 15.11 -11.76 -30.60
N ALA A 786 16.27 -12.25 -31.04
CA ALA A 786 17.04 -11.68 -32.13
C ALA A 786 17.42 -12.77 -33.14
N GLY A 787 17.11 -12.56 -34.42
CA GLY A 787 17.49 -13.49 -35.49
C GLY A 787 16.39 -13.67 -36.54
N GLY A 788 16.73 -13.49 -37.82
CA GLY A 788 15.87 -13.87 -38.94
C GLY A 788 14.57 -13.08 -39.18
N VAL A 789 14.18 -12.16 -38.28
CA VAL A 789 12.97 -11.32 -38.41
C VAL A 789 13.06 -10.45 -39.67
N ARG A 790 12.08 -10.59 -40.57
CA ARG A 790 12.10 -9.92 -41.89
C ARG A 790 10.83 -9.14 -42.23
N SER A 791 9.76 -9.31 -41.46
CA SER A 791 8.45 -8.76 -41.77
C SER A 791 7.61 -8.49 -40.51
N LEU A 792 6.54 -7.71 -40.64
CA LEU A 792 5.54 -7.57 -39.56
C LEU A 792 4.79 -8.87 -39.27
N GLU A 793 4.70 -9.78 -40.25
CA GLU A 793 4.12 -11.11 -40.04
C GLU A 793 4.96 -11.93 -39.05
N ASP A 794 6.28 -11.85 -39.13
CA ASP A 794 7.18 -12.47 -38.15
C ASP A 794 6.99 -11.87 -36.76
N MET A 795 6.78 -10.55 -36.65
CA MET A 795 6.49 -9.88 -35.37
C MET A 795 5.18 -10.39 -34.76
N GLU A 796 4.14 -10.54 -35.57
CA GLU A 796 2.86 -11.12 -35.16
C GLU A 796 3.00 -12.60 -34.77
N ARG A 797 3.84 -13.34 -35.48
CA ARG A 797 4.15 -14.74 -35.18
C ARG A 797 4.89 -14.88 -33.86
N ILE A 798 5.90 -14.04 -33.61
CA ILE A 798 6.61 -13.97 -32.33
C ILE A 798 5.64 -13.65 -31.19
N ARG A 799 4.76 -12.66 -31.39
CA ARG A 799 3.73 -12.31 -30.41
C ARG A 799 2.81 -13.48 -30.09
N ALA A 800 2.33 -14.19 -31.13
CA ALA A 800 1.42 -15.31 -30.95
C ALA A 800 2.11 -16.51 -30.25
N LEU A 801 3.30 -16.88 -30.70
CA LEU A 801 4.07 -18.01 -30.17
C LEU A 801 4.64 -17.74 -28.78
N GLY A 802 5.07 -16.49 -28.54
CA GLY A 802 5.57 -16.00 -27.27
C GLY A 802 4.48 -15.60 -26.28
N HIS A 803 3.19 -15.78 -26.62
CA HIS A 803 2.04 -15.38 -25.81
C HIS A 803 2.05 -13.89 -25.38
N GLY A 804 2.60 -13.01 -26.22
CA GLY A 804 2.77 -11.59 -25.95
C GLY A 804 3.85 -11.26 -24.91
N ARG A 805 4.75 -12.21 -24.62
CA ARG A 805 5.80 -12.10 -23.59
C ARG A 805 7.22 -12.07 -24.15
N VAL A 806 7.35 -12.26 -25.46
CA VAL A 806 8.62 -12.24 -26.17
C VAL A 806 8.67 -10.97 -27.01
N ASP A 807 9.67 -10.15 -26.75
CA ASP A 807 10.02 -8.99 -27.57
C ASP A 807 10.87 -9.42 -28.76
N ALA A 808 11.00 -8.55 -29.77
CA ALA A 808 11.72 -8.88 -30.98
C ALA A 808 12.63 -7.74 -31.44
N THR A 809 13.85 -8.10 -31.83
CA THR A 809 14.80 -7.20 -32.47
C THR A 809 14.75 -7.38 -33.98
N ILE A 810 14.73 -6.27 -34.71
CA ILE A 810 14.87 -6.25 -36.17
C ILE A 810 16.09 -5.41 -36.53
N GLY A 811 17.11 -6.07 -37.10
CA GLY A 811 18.29 -5.41 -37.65
C GLY A 811 18.19 -5.25 -39.16
N SER A 812 18.97 -6.06 -39.88
CA SER A 812 19.20 -5.99 -41.34
C SER A 812 17.96 -5.84 -42.23
N ALA A 813 16.77 -6.24 -41.78
CA ALA A 813 15.55 -6.10 -42.56
C ALA A 813 15.01 -4.67 -42.63
N LEU A 814 15.37 -3.81 -41.67
CA LEU A 814 14.89 -2.42 -41.63
C LEU A 814 15.53 -1.55 -42.72
N ASP A 815 14.75 -0.66 -43.31
CA ASP A 815 15.19 0.33 -44.31
C ASP A 815 16.29 1.28 -43.80
N ILE A 816 16.28 1.62 -42.49
CA ILE A 816 17.36 2.39 -41.84
C ILE A 816 18.70 1.63 -41.83
N PHE A 817 18.68 0.32 -42.07
CA PHE A 817 19.84 -0.54 -42.26
C PHE A 817 19.93 -1.13 -43.67
N GLY A 818 19.32 -0.49 -44.67
CA GLY A 818 19.39 -0.91 -46.08
C GLY A 818 18.47 -2.09 -46.44
N GLY A 819 17.63 -2.56 -45.53
CA GLY A 819 16.62 -3.59 -45.77
C GLY A 819 15.35 -3.05 -46.44
N LYS A 820 14.36 -3.93 -46.60
CA LYS A 820 13.09 -3.62 -47.31
C LYS A 820 11.92 -3.28 -46.38
N LEU A 821 12.01 -3.60 -45.10
CA LEU A 821 10.95 -3.38 -44.12
C LEU A 821 11.00 -1.91 -43.65
N PRO A 822 9.97 -1.10 -43.88
CA PRO A 822 10.01 0.30 -43.48
C PRO A 822 10.02 0.44 -41.95
N TYR A 823 11.00 1.15 -41.39
CA TYR A 823 11.10 1.40 -39.96
C TYR A 823 9.84 2.04 -39.37
N LYS A 824 9.19 2.93 -40.14
CA LYS A 824 7.93 3.57 -39.73
C LYS A 824 6.77 2.59 -39.53
N GLU A 825 6.71 1.52 -40.31
CA GLU A 825 5.67 0.50 -40.17
C GLU A 825 5.87 -0.32 -38.90
N VAL A 826 7.12 -0.65 -38.58
CA VAL A 826 7.50 -1.32 -37.33
C VAL A 826 7.19 -0.43 -36.11
N LEU A 827 7.48 0.86 -36.20
CA LEU A 827 7.14 1.83 -35.16
C LEU A 827 5.63 1.96 -34.97
N HIS A 828 4.86 2.00 -36.05
CA HIS A 828 3.40 2.01 -35.99
C HIS A 828 2.87 0.76 -35.30
N TRP A 829 3.35 -0.42 -35.72
CA TRP A 829 3.01 -1.69 -35.10
C TRP A 829 3.33 -1.70 -33.59
N HIS A 830 4.50 -1.21 -33.19
CA HIS A 830 4.91 -1.09 -31.79
C HIS A 830 3.95 -0.20 -30.98
N ARG A 831 3.56 0.95 -31.51
CA ARG A 831 2.62 1.88 -30.86
C ARG A 831 1.20 1.32 -30.76
N GLU A 832 0.75 0.56 -31.76
CA GLU A 832 -0.53 -0.14 -31.68
C GLU A 832 -0.55 -1.16 -30.53
N GLN A 833 0.57 -1.87 -30.28
CA GLN A 833 0.65 -2.78 -29.14
C GLN A 833 0.57 -2.01 -27.81
N GLU A 834 1.27 -0.88 -27.68
CA GLU A 834 1.15 0.00 -26.49
C GLU A 834 -0.26 0.51 -26.25
N GLN A 835 -0.99 0.85 -27.31
CA GLN A 835 -2.34 1.38 -27.18
C GLN A 835 -3.32 0.28 -26.79
N LYS A 836 -3.25 -0.90 -27.43
CA LYS A 836 -4.06 -2.07 -27.08
C LYS A 836 -3.82 -2.50 -25.63
N GLU A 837 -2.58 -2.38 -25.15
CA GLU A 837 -2.19 -2.62 -23.76
C GLU A 837 -2.90 -1.63 -22.81
N LYS A 838 -2.78 -0.33 -23.07
CA LYS A 838 -3.44 0.73 -22.27
C LYS A 838 -4.97 0.63 -22.27
N GLU A 839 -5.56 0.22 -23.39
CA GLU A 839 -7.00 -0.03 -23.50
C GLU A 839 -7.40 -1.25 -22.67
N THR A 840 -6.66 -2.36 -22.76
CA THR A 840 -6.88 -3.56 -21.95
C THR A 840 -6.69 -3.27 -20.45
N GLU A 841 -5.71 -2.45 -20.08
CA GLU A 841 -5.47 -2.02 -18.69
C GLU A 841 -6.53 -1.02 -18.18
N LYS A 842 -7.20 -0.29 -19.08
CA LYS A 842 -8.31 0.61 -18.76
C LYS A 842 -9.65 -0.13 -18.66
N GLU A 843 -9.82 -1.21 -19.43
CA GLU A 843 -10.96 -2.12 -19.35
C GLU A 843 -10.88 -3.07 -18.15
N ARG A 844 -9.67 -3.41 -17.71
CA ARG A 844 -9.38 -4.15 -16.46
C ARG A 844 -9.44 -3.25 -15.24
#